data_AF-A0A3A8KEC2-F1
#
_entry.id   AF-A0A3A8KEC2-F1
#
_cell.length_a   1.000
_cell.length_b   1.000
_cell.length_c   1.000
_cell.angle_alpha   90.00
_cell.angle_beta   90.00
_cell.angle_gamma   90.00
#
_symmetry.space_group_name_H-M   'P 1'
#
loop_
_entity.id
_entity.type
_entity.pdbx_description
1 polymer ?
#
loop_
_entity_poly.entity_id
_entity_poly.type
_entity_poly.pdbx_seq_one_letter_code
_entity_poly.pdbx_strand_id
1 'polypeptide(L)'
;MVKISGSPGPKTTSVASVDTPLTQAPSAATVASSRRTSSASAMAAPVAAGAKAPAQRKMEQQLSALPDGPTRQALLKALSSGMPPSDAGAIATALGGLSPAQQKDLSALLSKAGVSTKASPRSDADAERTFLLKAVAGGASGATLKRLAEQIRGRPPSHQGFSFNPLSASAGATKRSAPTSAVDAAAAKLKTAMDDIWGTDEAAVFQALEGLDPSQLKQVAEKYEKLTGTPLEDALNLELEGADLKRALTALGQKGPATSTATSAAPVQASAKAAATTTVPAATASDIQKNLDAIQVKTKDEGTLQRGNAVELNDLIPRNIAKWKPPKAHIYNPLKKAVEARNKAQAAVTSATTEPAKKAAQEKLKAADQEVQAQGEKLKAWMKEEKHLATNPSLRSATAEVKVAERALSKLEKQQAKAKVPKDPAEAEKLRQAQKTALDTAKAKVTDAQARLKSVKDGLIARIDGYQPMVGVPQTRSDVTVNGVTVRMRDGRETPYTNAWNAVDGGAVSGDSEAQVTSQLEKSGISEDRQKILGSISGLEGTFSKVNTWDIGRVSWGFAQWTLGSDGNGSLAEVMRDLKKNDPAQYDKHFGKFGIDIDAKGVVLTRPDGTVLKGVAAAEAIRTDVKLAAVFMAAGADPAMQAAQVRFASEGKISGARNTTVSVTGRDGDGQAKTAKLKLKDVVTSEYGNAIMADLAINAGTGAKVAKAALEKYVKDKGVDPAKVKEWGPDAEKAIIAALENASRSERLTHHAKAGFSKAPNSFAD
;
A
#
# COMPACT_ATOMS: atom_id res chain seq x y z
N MET A 1 -46.84 -23.58 66.09
CA MET A 1 -48.14 -22.88 65.93
C MET A 1 -48.43 -22.87 64.42
N VAL A 2 -49.21 -23.83 63.88
CA VAL A 2 -50.70 -23.78 63.68
C VAL A 2 -51.06 -22.73 62.61
N LYS A 3 -51.70 -22.99 61.44
CA LYS A 3 -52.53 -24.09 60.84
C LYS A 3 -52.29 -24.14 59.29
N ILE A 4 -52.22 -25.29 58.57
CA ILE A 4 -53.31 -26.07 57.89
C ILE A 4 -54.12 -25.21 56.88
N SER A 5 -54.40 -25.53 55.60
CA SER A 5 -54.61 -26.75 54.76
C SER A 5 -54.24 -26.46 53.26
N GLY A 6 -54.35 -27.31 52.22
CA GLY A 6 -54.70 -28.74 52.03
C GLY A 6 -54.82 -29.07 50.51
N SER A 7 -54.66 -30.33 50.08
CA SER A 7 -54.81 -30.77 48.67
C SER A 7 -56.20 -31.36 48.36
N PRO A 8 -56.56 -31.54 47.07
CA PRO A 8 -56.72 -32.93 46.58
C PRO A 8 -56.33 -33.14 45.10
N GLY A 9 -56.25 -34.41 44.68
CA GLY A 9 -56.07 -34.84 43.29
C GLY A 9 -57.38 -35.33 42.60
N PRO A 10 -57.36 -36.42 41.81
CA PRO A 10 -57.42 -36.33 40.33
C PRO A 10 -58.61 -37.07 39.70
N LYS A 11 -58.83 -36.95 38.37
CA LYS A 11 -59.53 -37.96 37.51
C LYS A 11 -59.47 -37.73 35.99
N THR A 12 -59.83 -38.78 35.24
CA THR A 12 -59.76 -39.00 33.78
C THR A 12 -61.14 -39.28 33.14
N THR A 13 -61.31 -39.08 31.81
CA THR A 13 -62.40 -39.62 30.93
C THR A 13 -62.06 -39.43 29.42
N SER A 14 -62.96 -39.78 28.48
CA SER A 14 -62.61 -40.11 27.07
C SER A 14 -63.79 -40.09 26.06
N VAL A 15 -63.49 -40.17 24.73
CA VAL A 15 -64.38 -40.38 23.54
C VAL A 15 -65.42 -39.27 23.26
N ALA A 16 -66.11 -39.08 22.10
CA ALA A 16 -66.22 -39.77 20.78
C ALA A 16 -66.46 -38.71 19.64
N SER A 17 -66.19 -38.91 18.33
CA SER A 17 -66.77 -39.77 17.25
C SER A 17 -68.02 -39.21 16.51
N VAL A 18 -68.24 -39.69 15.26
CA VAL A 18 -69.38 -39.47 14.30
C VAL A 18 -69.31 -38.18 13.45
N ASP A 19 -69.48 -38.14 12.10
CA ASP A 19 -69.25 -39.13 11.01
C ASP A 19 -69.18 -38.46 9.58
N THR A 20 -69.40 -39.21 8.48
CA THR A 20 -69.28 -38.87 7.04
C THR A 20 -70.64 -39.01 6.28
N PRO A 21 -70.83 -38.59 4.99
CA PRO A 21 -70.69 -39.58 3.88
C PRO A 21 -70.41 -39.06 2.43
N LEU A 22 -69.89 -39.96 1.57
CA LEU A 22 -70.23 -40.33 0.15
C LEU A 22 -70.61 -39.22 -0.90
N THR A 23 -70.35 -39.27 -2.22
CA THR A 23 -69.89 -40.24 -3.26
C THR A 23 -69.42 -39.40 -4.49
N GLN A 24 -68.74 -39.83 -5.57
CA GLN A 24 -68.85 -41.02 -6.45
C GLN A 24 -67.63 -41.07 -7.44
N ALA A 25 -67.35 -42.23 -8.05
CA ALA A 25 -66.38 -42.46 -9.15
C ALA A 25 -67.04 -43.42 -10.20
N PRO A 26 -66.49 -43.75 -11.42
CA PRO A 26 -65.22 -44.48 -11.56
C PRO A 26 -64.41 -44.40 -12.91
N SER A 27 -63.22 -45.04 -12.90
CA SER A 27 -62.48 -45.66 -14.02
C SER A 27 -61.75 -44.80 -15.09
N ALA A 28 -60.55 -45.16 -15.59
CA ALA A 28 -59.71 -46.36 -15.37
C ALA A 28 -58.20 -46.09 -15.62
N ALA A 29 -57.33 -47.02 -15.16
CA ALA A 29 -55.95 -47.30 -15.64
C ALA A 29 -54.85 -46.19 -15.51
N THR A 30 -53.65 -46.39 -14.95
CA THR A 30 -52.97 -47.55 -14.31
C THR A 30 -51.86 -47.06 -13.36
N VAL A 31 -51.75 -47.67 -12.17
CA VAL A 31 -50.56 -47.91 -11.28
C VAL A 31 -49.23 -47.19 -11.64
N ALA A 32 -48.50 -46.46 -10.77
CA ALA A 32 -48.61 -46.17 -9.32
C ALA A 32 -47.87 -44.86 -8.92
N SER A 33 -48.13 -44.31 -7.72
CA SER A 33 -47.36 -43.16 -7.17
C SER A 33 -47.35 -43.07 -5.64
N SER A 34 -46.14 -43.11 -5.06
CA SER A 34 -45.73 -42.60 -3.74
C SER A 34 -46.31 -43.28 -2.47
N ARG A 35 -45.60 -43.31 -1.32
CA ARG A 35 -44.68 -42.27 -0.82
C ARG A 35 -43.62 -42.76 0.20
N ARG A 36 -42.41 -42.18 0.07
CA ARG A 36 -41.30 -42.04 1.08
C ARG A 36 -40.64 -43.35 1.58
N THR A 37 -39.32 -43.46 1.57
CA THR A 37 -38.38 -42.62 2.35
C THR A 37 -36.98 -42.41 1.70
N SER A 38 -36.27 -41.41 2.22
CA SER A 38 -34.81 -41.12 2.17
C SER A 38 -33.86 -41.88 1.21
N SER A 39 -33.26 -41.14 0.27
CA SER A 39 -31.93 -41.38 -0.32
C SER A 39 -31.47 -40.04 -0.96
N ALA A 40 -30.30 -39.50 -0.64
CA ALA A 40 -28.96 -39.83 -1.16
C ALA A 40 -28.70 -39.30 -2.59
N SER A 41 -27.49 -38.77 -2.81
CA SER A 41 -27.10 -38.00 -3.99
C SER A 41 -27.15 -38.77 -5.31
N ALA A 42 -27.85 -38.23 -6.31
CA ALA A 42 -27.61 -38.58 -7.71
C ALA A 42 -28.02 -37.43 -8.66
N MET A 43 -27.01 -36.91 -9.40
CA MET A 43 -27.10 -36.37 -10.76
C MET A 43 -28.32 -35.49 -11.13
N ALA A 44 -28.18 -34.17 -10.94
CA ALA A 44 -28.94 -33.21 -11.74
C ALA A 44 -28.39 -33.20 -13.18
N ALA A 45 -29.27 -33.38 -14.17
CA ALA A 45 -28.92 -33.24 -15.59
C ALA A 45 -28.44 -31.80 -15.90
N PRO A 46 -27.52 -31.61 -16.88
CA PRO A 46 -26.96 -30.30 -17.15
C PRO A 46 -28.02 -29.35 -17.68
N VAL A 47 -28.23 -28.23 -16.97
CA VAL A 47 -28.96 -27.08 -17.49
C VAL A 47 -28.31 -26.63 -18.79
N ALA A 48 -29.10 -26.49 -19.86
CA ALA A 48 -28.59 -26.12 -21.17
C ALA A 48 -27.83 -24.79 -21.08
N ALA A 49 -26.52 -24.84 -21.29
CA ALA A 49 -25.67 -23.66 -21.20
C ALA A 49 -26.06 -22.65 -22.28
N GLY A 50 -26.35 -21.41 -21.85
CA GLY A 50 -26.44 -20.28 -22.77
C GLY A 50 -25.16 -20.18 -23.61
N ALA A 51 -25.28 -19.64 -24.83
CA ALA A 51 -24.24 -19.71 -25.85
C ALA A 51 -22.84 -19.33 -25.31
N LYS A 52 -21.96 -20.34 -25.13
CA LYS A 52 -20.60 -20.15 -24.59
C LYS A 52 -19.86 -19.03 -25.32
N ALA A 53 -19.20 -18.16 -24.56
CA ALA A 53 -18.47 -17.01 -25.09
C ALA A 53 -17.42 -17.44 -26.15
N PRO A 54 -17.15 -16.62 -27.19
CA PRO A 54 -16.22 -16.99 -28.27
C PRO A 54 -14.83 -17.42 -27.80
N ALA A 55 -14.29 -16.77 -26.76
CA ALA A 55 -13.01 -17.13 -26.15
C ALA A 55 -13.01 -18.54 -25.54
N GLN A 56 -14.13 -18.97 -24.95
CA GLN A 56 -14.26 -20.28 -24.32
C GLN A 56 -14.32 -21.40 -25.37
N ARG A 57 -15.03 -21.19 -26.49
CA ARG A 57 -15.04 -22.11 -27.64
C ARG A 57 -13.65 -22.24 -28.29
N LYS A 58 -12.95 -21.11 -28.46
CA LYS A 58 -11.59 -21.07 -29.01
C LYS A 58 -10.59 -21.82 -28.11
N MET A 59 -10.68 -21.62 -26.80
CA MET A 59 -9.88 -22.36 -25.81
C MET A 59 -10.17 -23.86 -25.85
N GLU A 60 -11.44 -24.28 -25.91
CA GLU A 60 -11.82 -25.70 -26.01
C GLU A 60 -11.26 -26.36 -27.28
N GLN A 61 -11.23 -25.65 -28.42
CA GLN A 61 -10.62 -26.11 -29.67
C GLN A 61 -9.08 -26.17 -29.61
N GLN A 62 -8.43 -25.21 -28.96
CA GLN A 62 -6.96 -25.21 -28.76
C GLN A 62 -6.53 -26.32 -27.79
N LEU A 63 -7.37 -26.64 -26.80
CA LEU A 63 -7.10 -27.65 -25.78
C LEU A 63 -7.31 -29.09 -26.31
N SER A 64 -8.17 -29.29 -27.30
CA SER A 64 -8.35 -30.58 -27.98
C SER A 64 -7.27 -30.88 -29.04
N ALA A 65 -6.50 -29.87 -29.46
CA ALA A 65 -5.34 -30.06 -30.34
C ALA A 65 -4.06 -30.53 -29.60
N LEU A 66 -4.06 -30.54 -28.25
CA LEU A 66 -2.94 -31.06 -27.46
C LEU A 66 -3.03 -32.59 -27.29
N PRO A 67 -1.90 -33.31 -27.35
CA PRO A 67 -1.87 -34.75 -27.03
C PRO A 67 -2.40 -35.03 -25.62
N ASP A 68 -3.12 -36.15 -25.47
CA ASP A 68 -3.55 -36.61 -24.16
C ASP A 68 -2.35 -37.08 -23.33
N GLY A 69 -2.14 -36.42 -22.19
CA GLY A 69 -0.97 -36.63 -21.34
C GLY A 69 -0.84 -35.61 -20.21
N PRO A 70 0.25 -35.66 -19.42
CA PRO A 70 0.41 -34.88 -18.19
C PRO A 70 0.28 -33.36 -18.39
N THR A 71 0.74 -32.85 -19.53
CA THR A 71 0.68 -31.42 -19.86
C THR A 71 -0.76 -30.93 -20.09
N ARG A 72 -1.57 -31.69 -20.84
CA ARG A 72 -2.99 -31.37 -21.08
C ARG A 72 -3.80 -31.50 -19.80
N GLN A 73 -3.53 -32.51 -18.98
CA GLN A 73 -4.14 -32.71 -17.67
C GLN A 73 -3.79 -31.59 -16.68
N ALA A 74 -2.53 -31.14 -16.63
CA ALA A 74 -2.11 -30.02 -15.80
C ALA A 74 -2.80 -28.70 -16.19
N LEU A 75 -2.98 -28.46 -17.49
CA LEU A 75 -3.68 -27.27 -18.00
C LEU A 75 -5.19 -27.31 -17.71
N LEU A 76 -5.84 -28.48 -17.90
CA LEU A 76 -7.22 -28.72 -17.49
C LEU A 76 -7.42 -28.50 -15.98
N LYS A 77 -6.48 -28.95 -15.16
CA LYS A 77 -6.52 -28.76 -13.71
C LYS A 77 -6.35 -27.28 -13.33
N ALA A 78 -5.42 -26.58 -13.97
CA ALA A 78 -5.20 -25.14 -13.77
C ALA A 78 -6.45 -24.30 -14.13
N LEU A 79 -7.15 -24.67 -15.20
CA LEU A 79 -8.48 -24.13 -15.55
C LEU A 79 -9.50 -24.36 -14.44
N SER A 80 -9.60 -25.59 -13.92
CA SER A 80 -10.52 -25.91 -12.82
C SER A 80 -10.21 -25.18 -11.51
N SER A 81 -8.96 -24.76 -11.30
CA SER A 81 -8.51 -23.94 -10.17
C SER A 81 -8.53 -22.42 -10.45
N GLY A 82 -9.29 -21.97 -11.44
CA GLY A 82 -9.57 -20.54 -11.66
C GLY A 82 -8.63 -19.80 -12.62
N MET A 83 -7.83 -20.49 -13.45
CA MET A 83 -7.09 -19.84 -14.53
C MET A 83 -8.06 -19.25 -15.58
N PRO A 84 -7.84 -18.01 -16.07
CA PRO A 84 -8.66 -17.43 -17.12
C PRO A 84 -8.66 -18.26 -18.43
N PRO A 85 -9.79 -18.43 -19.12
CA PRO A 85 -9.84 -19.16 -20.40
C PRO A 85 -8.94 -18.55 -21.49
N SER A 86 -8.69 -17.24 -21.46
CA SER A 86 -7.73 -16.54 -22.33
C SER A 86 -6.30 -17.03 -22.12
N ASP A 87 -5.86 -17.12 -20.86
CA ASP A 87 -4.53 -17.56 -20.47
C ASP A 87 -4.33 -19.02 -20.88
N ALA A 88 -5.33 -19.86 -20.64
CA ALA A 88 -5.28 -21.27 -21.01
C ALA A 88 -5.21 -21.48 -22.54
N GLY A 89 -5.94 -20.67 -23.34
CA GLY A 89 -5.83 -20.70 -24.81
C GLY A 89 -4.47 -20.25 -25.33
N ALA A 90 -3.87 -19.22 -24.70
CA ALA A 90 -2.52 -18.78 -25.01
C ALA A 90 -1.46 -19.84 -24.64
N ILE A 91 -1.57 -20.45 -23.46
CA ILE A 91 -0.72 -21.57 -23.01
C ILE A 91 -0.88 -22.76 -23.96
N ALA A 92 -2.10 -23.18 -24.31
CA ALA A 92 -2.33 -24.29 -25.23
C ALA A 92 -1.68 -24.05 -26.61
N THR A 93 -1.73 -22.81 -27.11
CA THR A 93 -1.07 -22.42 -28.36
C THR A 93 0.46 -22.52 -28.25
N ALA A 94 1.05 -22.02 -27.16
CA ALA A 94 2.49 -22.10 -26.91
C ALA A 94 2.97 -23.55 -26.77
N LEU A 95 2.19 -24.40 -26.11
CA LEU A 95 2.47 -25.84 -25.96
C LEU A 95 2.44 -26.60 -27.29
N GLY A 96 1.49 -26.28 -28.17
CA GLY A 96 1.41 -26.85 -29.51
C GLY A 96 2.59 -26.50 -30.41
N GLY A 97 3.29 -25.39 -30.13
CA GLY A 97 4.50 -24.96 -30.84
C GLY A 97 5.82 -25.54 -30.32
N LEU A 98 5.80 -26.35 -29.26
CA LEU A 98 7.02 -26.96 -28.71
C LEU A 98 7.50 -28.17 -29.52
N SER A 99 8.81 -28.31 -29.70
CA SER A 99 9.42 -29.52 -30.26
C SER A 99 9.21 -30.75 -29.37
N PRO A 100 9.27 -31.98 -29.91
CA PRO A 100 9.07 -33.21 -29.12
C PRO A 100 10.01 -33.34 -27.91
N ALA A 101 11.25 -32.85 -28.02
CA ALA A 101 12.21 -32.82 -26.90
C ALA A 101 11.75 -31.85 -25.80
N GLN A 102 11.31 -30.64 -26.15
CA GLN A 102 10.81 -29.66 -25.18
C GLN A 102 9.49 -30.11 -24.53
N GLN A 103 8.61 -30.81 -25.26
CA GLN A 103 7.39 -31.41 -24.71
C GLN A 103 7.73 -32.50 -23.67
N LYS A 104 8.72 -33.35 -23.96
CA LYS A 104 9.22 -34.39 -23.05
C LYS A 104 9.82 -33.79 -21.77
N ASP A 105 10.65 -32.75 -21.91
CA ASP A 105 11.25 -32.04 -20.77
C ASP A 105 10.20 -31.37 -19.89
N LEU A 106 9.24 -30.65 -20.48
CA LEU A 106 8.13 -30.05 -19.73
C LEU A 106 7.29 -31.10 -19.00
N SER A 107 6.95 -32.22 -19.67
CA SER A 107 6.19 -33.32 -19.06
C SER A 107 6.96 -33.91 -17.86
N ALA A 108 8.28 -34.06 -17.97
CA ALA A 108 9.15 -34.55 -16.89
C ALA A 108 9.34 -33.54 -15.75
N LEU A 109 9.13 -32.24 -15.98
CA LEU A 109 9.10 -31.22 -14.94
C LEU A 109 7.74 -31.14 -14.24
N LEU A 110 6.63 -31.19 -14.98
CA LEU A 110 5.26 -31.17 -14.44
C LEU A 110 4.93 -32.42 -13.60
N SER A 111 5.46 -33.59 -13.97
CA SER A 111 5.31 -34.83 -13.20
C SER A 111 6.08 -34.81 -11.87
N LYS A 112 7.13 -33.97 -11.76
CA LYS A 112 7.92 -33.76 -10.53
C LYS A 112 7.42 -32.60 -9.67
N ALA A 113 6.39 -31.88 -10.10
CA ALA A 113 5.85 -30.76 -9.33
C ALA A 113 5.24 -31.22 -7.99
N GLY A 114 5.58 -30.51 -6.91
CA GLY A 114 5.26 -30.88 -5.53
C GLY A 114 6.20 -31.90 -4.87
N VAL A 115 7.11 -32.54 -5.61
CA VAL A 115 8.05 -33.53 -5.08
C VAL A 115 9.33 -32.84 -4.58
N SER A 116 9.58 -32.94 -3.28
CA SER A 116 10.81 -32.43 -2.63
C SER A 116 11.65 -33.60 -2.12
N THR A 117 12.98 -33.52 -2.29
CA THR A 117 13.93 -34.50 -1.73
C THR A 117 14.48 -34.09 -0.35
N LYS A 118 14.08 -32.93 0.18
CA LYS A 118 14.58 -32.36 1.45
C LYS A 118 13.49 -31.81 2.39
N ALA A 119 12.21 -31.96 2.05
CA ALA A 119 11.09 -31.50 2.87
C ALA A 119 9.85 -32.38 2.61
N SER A 120 8.85 -32.33 3.51
CA SER A 120 7.55 -32.99 3.29
C SER A 120 6.90 -32.57 1.95
N PRO A 121 6.01 -33.41 1.38
CA PRO A 121 5.33 -33.12 0.11
C PRO A 121 4.68 -31.73 0.14
N ARG A 122 4.96 -30.90 -0.87
CA ARG A 122 4.42 -29.54 -0.88
C ARG A 122 2.92 -29.55 -1.22
N SER A 123 2.15 -28.74 -0.50
CA SER A 123 0.72 -28.52 -0.76
C SER A 123 0.43 -27.61 -1.97
N ASP A 124 1.46 -27.09 -2.65
CA ASP A 124 1.38 -26.09 -3.71
C ASP A 124 1.63 -26.66 -5.13
N ALA A 125 1.62 -27.98 -5.30
CA ALA A 125 1.99 -28.65 -6.56
C ALA A 125 1.25 -28.13 -7.81
N ASP A 126 -0.01 -27.70 -7.65
CA ASP A 126 -0.81 -27.12 -8.75
C ASP A 126 -0.43 -25.66 -9.06
N ALA A 127 0.09 -24.91 -8.08
CA ALA A 127 0.66 -23.59 -8.29
C ALA A 127 2.04 -23.69 -8.99
N GLU A 128 2.87 -24.67 -8.63
CA GLU A 128 4.12 -24.98 -9.37
C GLU A 128 3.82 -25.35 -10.83
N ARG A 129 2.84 -26.23 -11.09
CA ARG A 129 2.39 -26.57 -12.45
C ARG A 129 1.89 -25.34 -13.21
N THR A 130 1.05 -24.53 -12.59
CA THR A 130 0.51 -23.29 -13.16
C THR A 130 1.63 -22.31 -13.52
N PHE A 131 2.64 -22.14 -12.66
CA PHE A 131 3.80 -21.31 -12.93
C PHE A 131 4.60 -21.82 -14.14
N LEU A 132 4.92 -23.12 -14.18
CA LEU A 132 5.69 -23.70 -15.28
C LEU A 132 4.96 -23.57 -16.63
N LEU A 133 3.64 -23.75 -16.65
CA LEU A 133 2.79 -23.51 -17.81
C LEU A 133 2.82 -22.04 -18.27
N LYS A 134 2.74 -21.08 -17.33
CA LYS A 134 2.87 -19.64 -17.65
C LYS A 134 4.28 -19.26 -18.13
N ALA A 135 5.33 -19.87 -17.58
CA ALA A 135 6.70 -19.63 -18.01
C ALA A 135 6.92 -20.09 -19.47
N VAL A 136 6.34 -21.23 -19.87
CA VAL A 136 6.37 -21.70 -21.27
C VAL A 136 5.61 -20.77 -22.21
N ALA A 137 4.44 -20.24 -21.80
CA ALA A 137 3.75 -19.21 -22.57
C ALA A 137 4.55 -17.89 -22.68
N GLY A 138 5.40 -17.59 -21.70
CA GLY A 138 6.42 -16.54 -21.74
C GLY A 138 7.71 -16.90 -22.52
N GLY A 139 7.73 -18.02 -23.27
CA GLY A 139 8.85 -18.44 -24.11
C GLY A 139 9.95 -19.24 -23.40
N ALA A 140 9.80 -19.58 -22.10
CA ALA A 140 10.79 -20.38 -21.39
C ALA A 140 10.82 -21.84 -21.90
N SER A 141 11.99 -22.33 -22.31
CA SER A 141 12.19 -23.72 -22.70
C SER A 141 13.56 -24.25 -22.25
N GLY A 142 13.76 -25.57 -22.34
CA GLY A 142 15.03 -26.24 -22.07
C GLY A 142 15.66 -25.85 -20.72
N ALA A 143 16.92 -25.42 -20.75
CA ALA A 143 17.70 -25.08 -19.56
C ALA A 143 17.08 -23.96 -18.70
N THR A 144 16.43 -22.98 -19.31
CA THR A 144 15.76 -21.87 -18.58
C THR A 144 14.56 -22.39 -17.79
N LEU A 145 13.73 -23.23 -18.41
CA LEU A 145 12.58 -23.85 -17.77
C LEU A 145 13.00 -24.80 -16.63
N LYS A 146 14.08 -25.57 -16.84
CA LYS A 146 14.67 -26.44 -15.82
C LYS A 146 15.18 -25.65 -14.60
N ARG A 147 15.93 -24.56 -14.83
CA ARG A 147 16.43 -23.67 -13.77
C ARG A 147 15.29 -23.07 -12.94
N LEU A 148 14.21 -22.61 -13.59
CA LEU A 148 13.04 -22.08 -12.90
C LEU A 148 12.34 -23.13 -12.02
N ALA A 149 12.20 -24.36 -12.51
CA ALA A 149 11.64 -25.47 -11.74
C ALA A 149 12.51 -25.82 -10.52
N GLU A 150 13.84 -25.84 -10.66
CA GLU A 150 14.78 -26.08 -9.57
C GLU A 150 14.76 -24.94 -8.53
N GLN A 151 14.67 -23.68 -8.98
CA GLN A 151 14.58 -22.50 -8.11
C GLN A 151 13.30 -22.48 -7.26
N ILE A 152 12.16 -22.90 -7.82
CA ILE A 152 10.92 -23.07 -7.05
C ILE A 152 11.06 -24.21 -6.04
N ARG A 153 11.63 -25.34 -6.46
CA ARG A 153 11.85 -26.52 -5.58
C ARG A 153 12.86 -26.29 -4.47
N GLY A 154 13.67 -25.22 -4.54
CA GLY A 154 14.60 -24.82 -3.48
C GLY A 154 14.00 -23.97 -2.34
N ARG A 155 12.80 -23.39 -2.48
CA ARG A 155 12.23 -22.48 -1.46
C ARG A 155 11.53 -23.22 -0.31
N PRO A 156 11.60 -22.74 0.95
CA PRO A 156 10.75 -23.28 2.01
C PRO A 156 9.25 -23.06 1.70
N PRO A 157 8.33 -23.92 2.20
CA PRO A 157 6.90 -23.77 1.93
C PRO A 157 6.37 -22.43 2.43
N SER A 158 5.73 -21.64 1.57
CA SER A 158 5.10 -20.37 1.94
C SER A 158 3.87 -20.12 1.10
N HIS A 159 2.85 -19.48 1.67
CA HIS A 159 1.56 -19.21 1.00
C HIS A 159 1.58 -18.03 0.01
N GLN A 160 2.76 -17.60 -0.46
CA GLN A 160 2.87 -16.50 -1.42
C GLN A 160 2.71 -17.02 -2.86
N GLY A 161 1.75 -16.45 -3.60
CA GLY A 161 1.49 -16.83 -4.99
C GLY A 161 2.67 -16.50 -5.91
N PHE A 162 3.06 -17.47 -6.76
CA PHE A 162 4.16 -17.29 -7.71
C PHE A 162 3.78 -16.33 -8.85
N SER A 163 4.53 -15.26 -9.04
CA SER A 163 4.44 -14.38 -10.21
C SER A 163 5.73 -14.44 -11.05
N PHE A 164 5.57 -14.45 -12.38
CA PHE A 164 6.64 -14.29 -13.35
C PHE A 164 6.25 -13.18 -14.31
N ASN A 165 7.16 -12.26 -14.59
CA ASN A 165 6.95 -11.22 -15.60
C ASN A 165 7.58 -11.69 -16.93
N PRO A 166 6.79 -12.11 -17.94
CA PRO A 166 7.31 -12.80 -19.12
C PRO A 166 8.18 -11.94 -20.04
N LEU A 167 8.19 -10.61 -19.86
CA LEU A 167 8.97 -9.69 -20.70
C LEU A 167 10.43 -9.50 -20.28
N SER A 168 10.86 -10.04 -19.12
CA SER A 168 12.26 -9.93 -18.68
C SER A 168 13.17 -11.02 -19.28
N ALA A 169 12.59 -12.08 -19.86
CA ALA A 169 13.35 -13.24 -20.38
C ALA A 169 13.77 -13.12 -21.87
N SER A 170 13.24 -12.16 -22.63
CA SER A 170 13.51 -12.00 -24.07
C SER A 170 14.76 -11.17 -24.39
N ALA A 171 15.37 -10.50 -23.41
CA ALA A 171 16.56 -9.66 -23.58
C ALA A 171 17.86 -10.44 -23.89
N GLY A 172 17.79 -11.77 -24.05
CA GLY A 172 18.94 -12.67 -23.99
C GLY A 172 19.14 -13.66 -25.14
N ALA A 173 18.46 -13.52 -26.29
CA ALA A 173 18.86 -14.20 -27.55
C ALA A 173 18.03 -13.80 -28.79
N THR A 174 18.55 -12.90 -29.65
CA THR A 174 18.42 -13.07 -31.13
C THR A 174 19.42 -12.19 -31.89
N LYS A 175 19.86 -12.67 -33.06
CA LYS A 175 20.75 -11.95 -33.99
C LYS A 175 20.01 -10.84 -34.74
N ARG A 176 20.80 -9.83 -35.14
CA ARG A 176 20.44 -8.65 -35.95
C ARG A 176 19.33 -8.86 -37.01
N SER A 177 18.32 -7.99 -36.95
CA SER A 177 17.79 -7.28 -38.12
C SER A 177 17.38 -5.87 -37.69
N ALA A 178 17.47 -4.89 -38.59
CA ALA A 178 17.19 -3.47 -38.32
C ALA A 178 16.86 -2.75 -39.65
N PRO A 179 16.24 -1.55 -39.65
CA PRO A 179 15.75 -0.80 -38.49
C PRO A 179 14.23 -0.45 -38.56
N THR A 180 13.53 -0.55 -37.43
CA THR A 180 12.42 0.39 -37.17
C THR A 180 13.04 1.79 -37.01
N SER A 181 12.42 2.85 -37.53
CA SER A 181 13.08 4.17 -37.56
C SER A 181 13.44 4.65 -36.14
N ALA A 182 14.47 5.49 -36.01
CA ALA A 182 14.87 6.05 -34.71
C ALA A 182 13.69 6.72 -33.98
N VAL A 183 12.76 7.31 -34.74
CA VAL A 183 11.50 7.90 -34.26
C VAL A 183 10.55 6.84 -33.67
N ASP A 184 10.42 5.67 -34.29
CA ASP A 184 9.60 4.57 -33.78
C ASP A 184 10.21 3.95 -32.52
N ALA A 185 11.53 3.76 -32.52
CA ALA A 185 12.27 3.25 -31.37
C ALA A 185 12.15 4.19 -30.16
N ALA A 186 12.28 5.51 -30.38
CA ALA A 186 12.10 6.52 -29.34
C ALA A 186 10.65 6.61 -28.84
N ALA A 187 9.65 6.60 -29.73
CA ALA A 187 8.24 6.66 -29.33
C ALA A 187 7.79 5.39 -28.56
N ALA A 188 8.25 4.21 -28.98
CA ALA A 188 8.00 2.96 -28.25
C ALA A 188 8.71 2.95 -26.89
N LYS A 189 9.95 3.44 -26.82
CA LYS A 189 10.73 3.53 -25.59
C LYS A 189 10.13 4.53 -24.60
N LEU A 190 9.69 5.70 -25.05
CA LEU A 190 8.94 6.65 -24.25
C LEU A 190 7.67 6.01 -23.69
N LYS A 191 6.90 5.30 -24.53
CA LYS A 191 5.71 4.57 -24.05
C LYS A 191 6.09 3.58 -22.95
N THR A 192 7.08 2.70 -23.18
CA THR A 192 7.49 1.73 -22.15
C THR A 192 8.03 2.38 -20.87
N ALA A 193 8.71 3.52 -20.97
CA ALA A 193 9.23 4.26 -19.82
C ALA A 193 8.17 5.01 -19.00
N MET A 194 6.96 5.20 -19.56
CA MET A 194 5.88 6.07 -19.04
C MET A 194 4.53 5.33 -18.89
N ASP A 195 4.51 4.00 -19.02
CA ASP A 195 3.29 3.15 -19.02
C ASP A 195 3.34 2.09 -17.90
N ASP A 196 4.19 2.31 -16.88
CA ASP A 196 4.26 1.48 -15.67
C ASP A 196 3.50 2.14 -14.50
N ILE A 197 2.75 1.32 -13.76
CA ILE A 197 1.75 1.74 -12.77
C ILE A 197 2.41 2.27 -11.47
N TRP A 198 3.74 2.17 -11.36
CA TRP A 198 4.51 2.43 -10.14
C TRP A 198 5.70 3.39 -10.32
N GLY A 199 5.75 4.12 -11.44
CA GLY A 199 6.70 5.22 -11.68
C GLY A 199 7.41 5.14 -13.03
N THR A 200 8.10 6.23 -13.35
CA THR A 200 8.66 6.52 -14.67
C THR A 200 10.15 6.18 -14.74
N ASP A 201 10.61 5.61 -15.86
CA ASP A 201 12.04 5.49 -16.15
C ASP A 201 12.54 6.79 -16.79
N GLU A 202 12.87 7.78 -15.95
CA GLU A 202 13.26 9.11 -16.42
C GLU A 202 14.58 9.05 -17.20
N ALA A 203 15.47 8.09 -16.91
CA ALA A 203 16.68 7.86 -17.68
C ALA A 203 16.37 7.36 -19.09
N ALA A 204 15.40 6.46 -19.26
CA ALA A 204 14.92 6.04 -20.58
C ALA A 204 14.16 7.15 -21.32
N VAL A 205 13.43 8.02 -20.59
CA VAL A 205 12.79 9.23 -21.16
C VAL A 205 13.85 10.21 -21.67
N PHE A 206 14.84 10.58 -20.86
CA PHE A 206 15.94 11.45 -21.31
C PHE A 206 16.72 10.82 -22.46
N GLN A 207 17.03 9.52 -22.41
CA GLN A 207 17.73 8.84 -23.51
C GLN A 207 16.87 8.71 -24.79
N ALA A 208 15.56 8.99 -24.73
CA ALA A 208 14.69 9.03 -25.91
C ALA A 208 14.38 10.46 -26.40
N LEU A 209 14.67 11.49 -25.60
CA LEU A 209 14.49 12.90 -25.96
C LEU A 209 15.82 13.63 -26.25
N GLU A 210 16.90 13.28 -25.55
CA GLU A 210 18.21 13.90 -25.65
C GLU A 210 19.05 13.13 -26.69
N GLY A 211 19.39 13.81 -27.80
CA GLY A 211 20.14 13.22 -28.93
C GLY A 211 19.34 13.00 -30.21
N LEU A 212 18.08 13.46 -30.28
CA LEU A 212 17.29 13.54 -31.51
C LEU A 212 17.18 15.00 -31.99
N ASP A 213 17.14 15.20 -33.31
CA ASP A 213 16.95 16.53 -33.89
C ASP A 213 15.53 17.08 -33.64
N PRO A 214 15.31 18.41 -33.58
CA PRO A 214 14.00 19.00 -33.34
C PRO A 214 12.89 18.55 -34.32
N SER A 215 13.25 18.24 -35.57
CA SER A 215 12.33 17.70 -36.58
C SER A 215 11.95 16.24 -36.33
N GLN A 216 12.83 15.47 -35.67
CA GLN A 216 12.59 14.08 -35.25
C GLN A 216 11.79 14.06 -33.95
N LEU A 217 12.10 14.93 -32.97
CA LEU A 217 11.34 15.06 -31.72
C LEU A 217 9.87 15.38 -31.96
N LYS A 218 9.56 16.23 -32.94
CA LYS A 218 8.17 16.48 -33.36
C LYS A 218 7.49 15.22 -33.90
N GLN A 219 8.18 14.42 -34.72
CA GLN A 219 7.66 13.14 -35.22
C GLN A 219 7.53 12.09 -34.12
N VAL A 220 8.40 12.11 -33.11
CA VAL A 220 8.31 11.25 -31.91
C VAL A 220 7.07 11.63 -31.10
N ALA A 221 6.83 12.92 -30.87
CA ALA A 221 5.62 13.40 -30.19
C ALA A 221 4.34 13.00 -30.94
N GLU A 222 4.29 13.20 -32.26
CA GLU A 222 3.15 12.81 -33.09
C GLU A 222 2.93 11.28 -33.14
N LYS A 223 4.00 10.47 -33.12
CA LYS A 223 3.88 9.00 -33.04
C LYS A 223 3.51 8.53 -31.63
N TYR A 224 4.05 9.16 -30.59
CA TYR A 224 3.70 8.88 -29.20
C TYR A 224 2.21 9.14 -28.95
N GLU A 225 1.67 10.30 -29.36
CA GLU A 225 0.23 10.57 -29.23
C GLU A 225 -0.62 9.56 -30.02
N LYS A 226 -0.17 9.11 -31.19
CA LYS A 226 -0.85 8.03 -31.95
C LYS A 226 -0.80 6.66 -31.25
N LEU A 227 0.22 6.39 -30.45
CA LEU A 227 0.42 5.11 -29.74
C LEU A 227 -0.26 5.06 -28.35
N THR A 228 -0.36 6.20 -27.66
CA THR A 228 -0.89 6.30 -26.28
C THR A 228 -2.24 7.01 -26.19
N GLY A 229 -2.59 7.84 -27.18
CA GLY A 229 -3.77 8.70 -27.17
C GLY A 229 -3.59 10.04 -26.43
N THR A 230 -2.44 10.24 -25.79
CA THR A 230 -2.09 11.39 -24.94
C THR A 230 -0.92 12.15 -25.56
N PRO A 231 -0.97 13.50 -25.67
CA PRO A 231 0.16 14.30 -26.13
C PRO A 231 1.42 14.02 -25.30
N LEU A 232 2.58 13.97 -25.94
CA LEU A 232 3.84 13.66 -25.24
C LEU A 232 4.15 14.69 -24.14
N GLU A 233 3.86 15.97 -24.37
CA GLU A 233 4.00 17.04 -23.37
C GLU A 233 3.07 16.83 -22.16
N ASP A 234 1.80 16.48 -22.38
CA ASP A 234 0.85 16.18 -21.29
C ASP A 234 1.27 14.95 -20.49
N ALA A 235 1.80 13.92 -21.17
CA ALA A 235 2.31 12.72 -20.51
C ALA A 235 3.56 13.02 -19.68
N LEU A 236 4.50 13.84 -20.19
CA LEU A 236 5.69 14.23 -19.41
C LEU A 236 5.29 15.02 -18.15
N ASN A 237 4.28 15.90 -18.23
CA ASN A 237 3.73 16.63 -17.09
C ASN A 237 2.95 15.74 -16.09
N LEU A 238 2.56 14.53 -16.48
CA LEU A 238 1.88 13.56 -15.60
C LEU A 238 2.88 12.62 -14.91
N GLU A 239 3.95 12.27 -15.61
CA GLU A 239 4.89 11.20 -15.24
C GLU A 239 6.24 11.72 -14.68
N LEU A 240 6.55 13.02 -14.82
CA LEU A 240 7.76 13.65 -14.28
C LEU A 240 7.42 14.88 -13.43
N GLU A 241 8.23 15.16 -12.41
CA GLU A 241 8.11 16.36 -11.58
C GLU A 241 9.44 17.14 -11.47
N GLY A 242 9.36 18.39 -11.01
CA GLY A 242 10.52 19.18 -10.60
C GLY A 242 11.58 19.42 -11.67
N ALA A 243 12.84 19.09 -11.35
CA ALA A 243 13.98 19.32 -12.24
C ALA A 243 13.94 18.42 -13.49
N ASP A 244 13.42 17.20 -13.35
CA ASP A 244 13.35 16.22 -14.43
C ASP A 244 12.25 16.55 -15.44
N LEU A 245 11.09 17.01 -14.96
CA LEU A 245 10.06 17.61 -15.82
C LEU A 245 10.62 18.81 -16.61
N LYS A 246 11.29 19.73 -15.90
CA LYS A 246 11.91 20.91 -16.55
C LYS A 246 12.93 20.49 -17.59
N ARG A 247 13.74 19.46 -17.33
CA ARG A 247 14.73 18.90 -18.26
C ARG A 247 14.06 18.28 -19.48
N ALA A 248 13.01 17.47 -19.30
CA ALA A 248 12.31 16.81 -20.41
C ALA A 248 11.59 17.80 -21.32
N LEU A 249 10.87 18.78 -20.74
CA LEU A 249 10.24 19.87 -21.51
C LEU A 249 11.27 20.77 -22.20
N THR A 250 12.43 20.99 -21.56
CA THR A 250 13.54 21.71 -22.18
C THR A 250 14.12 20.90 -23.36
N ALA A 251 14.36 19.59 -23.21
CA ALA A 251 14.83 18.73 -24.30
C ALA A 251 13.85 18.68 -25.47
N LEU A 252 12.54 18.64 -25.19
CA LEU A 252 11.46 18.69 -26.18
C LEU A 252 11.41 20.05 -26.95
N GLY A 253 11.98 21.12 -26.39
CA GLY A 253 11.90 22.49 -26.91
C GLY A 253 13.24 23.22 -27.13
N GLN A 254 14.39 22.53 -27.10
CA GLN A 254 15.70 23.21 -27.07
C GLN A 254 16.07 23.95 -28.36
N LYS A 255 16.03 25.28 -28.26
CA LYS A 255 16.98 26.20 -28.89
C LYS A 255 17.96 26.63 -27.76
N GLY A 256 19.23 26.25 -27.85
CA GLY A 256 20.23 26.46 -26.76
C GLY A 256 20.89 27.86 -26.75
N PRO A 257 22.11 28.05 -26.19
CA PRO A 257 22.92 27.07 -25.44
C PRO A 257 23.74 27.59 -24.21
N ALA A 258 24.32 26.63 -23.47
CA ALA A 258 25.67 26.63 -22.84
C ALA A 258 26.12 27.52 -21.63
N THR A 259 26.84 26.81 -20.75
CA THR A 259 28.04 27.20 -19.95
C THR A 259 27.96 27.93 -18.60
N SER A 260 28.99 27.61 -17.80
CA SER A 260 29.22 27.86 -16.37
C SER A 260 29.83 29.23 -16.04
N THR A 261 29.59 29.72 -14.81
CA THR A 261 30.64 30.18 -13.89
C THR A 261 30.09 30.33 -12.46
N ALA A 262 30.94 30.11 -11.45
CA ALA A 262 30.64 30.39 -10.04
C ALA A 262 31.17 31.78 -9.64
N THR A 263 30.54 32.44 -8.67
CA THR A 263 31.19 33.41 -7.75
C THR A 263 30.48 33.40 -6.39
N SER A 264 31.27 33.50 -5.32
CA SER A 264 30.88 33.47 -3.91
C SER A 264 30.50 34.83 -3.31
N ALA A 265 29.71 34.82 -2.24
CA ALA A 265 29.75 35.84 -1.18
C ALA A 265 29.67 35.14 0.20
N ALA A 266 30.40 35.67 1.19
CA ALA A 266 30.89 34.92 2.36
C ALA A 266 30.00 35.03 3.63
N PRO A 267 30.23 34.20 4.68
CA PRO A 267 29.28 33.99 5.77
C PRO A 267 29.61 34.74 7.08
N VAL A 268 28.67 34.74 8.02
CA VAL A 268 28.93 35.03 9.46
C VAL A 268 29.20 33.71 10.19
N GLN A 269 30.21 33.71 11.06
CA GLN A 269 30.81 32.49 11.62
C GLN A 269 30.07 31.93 12.84
N ALA A 270 29.90 30.61 12.88
CA ALA A 270 29.83 29.82 14.10
C ALA A 270 30.79 28.62 13.95
N SER A 271 31.50 28.27 15.01
CA SER A 271 32.71 27.43 14.94
C SER A 271 32.43 25.95 14.65
N ALA A 272 32.56 25.54 13.39
CA ALA A 272 32.67 24.14 13.00
C ALA A 272 34.14 23.73 12.85
N LYS A 273 34.63 22.84 13.72
CA LYS A 273 35.95 22.21 13.57
C LYS A 273 35.89 21.25 12.37
N ALA A 274 36.81 21.39 11.42
CA ALA A 274 36.71 20.74 10.12
C ALA A 274 36.61 19.20 10.22
N ALA A 275 35.50 18.65 9.73
CA ALA A 275 35.40 17.25 9.34
C ALA A 275 35.79 17.14 7.87
N ALA A 276 36.91 16.47 7.58
CA ALA A 276 37.23 16.08 6.23
C ALA A 276 36.14 15.14 5.68
N THR A 277 35.81 15.25 4.40
CA THR A 277 34.83 14.38 3.73
C THR A 277 35.40 12.98 3.53
N THR A 278 35.52 12.22 4.62
CA THR A 278 35.89 10.81 4.60
C THR A 278 34.76 10.02 3.94
N THR A 279 34.88 9.75 2.65
CA THR A 279 33.98 8.84 1.94
C THR A 279 34.16 7.43 2.51
N VAL A 280 33.24 6.99 3.35
CA VAL A 280 33.21 5.60 3.81
C VAL A 280 32.91 4.70 2.60
N PRO A 281 33.76 3.73 2.26
CA PRO A 281 33.51 2.85 1.13
C PRO A 281 32.29 1.96 1.43
N ALA A 282 31.41 1.78 0.44
CA ALA A 282 30.22 0.95 0.61
C ALA A 282 30.61 -0.51 0.91
N ALA A 283 29.95 -1.11 1.91
CA ALA A 283 30.18 -2.49 2.30
C ALA A 283 29.94 -3.47 1.14
N THR A 284 30.81 -4.46 0.97
CA THR A 284 30.63 -5.49 -0.07
C THR A 284 29.50 -6.44 0.32
N ALA A 285 28.98 -7.21 -0.64
CA ALA A 285 27.98 -8.25 -0.35
C ALA A 285 28.47 -9.27 0.71
N SER A 286 29.78 -9.55 0.76
CA SER A 286 30.39 -10.42 1.77
C SER A 286 30.44 -9.76 3.16
N ASP A 287 30.70 -8.45 3.24
CA ASP A 287 30.67 -7.71 4.49
C ASP A 287 29.24 -7.61 5.03
N ILE A 288 28.27 -7.35 4.15
CA ILE A 288 26.84 -7.32 4.49
C ILE A 288 26.40 -8.67 5.06
N GLN A 289 26.74 -9.79 4.42
CA GLN A 289 26.46 -11.13 4.94
C GLN A 289 27.05 -11.33 6.34
N LYS A 290 28.36 -11.06 6.49
CA LYS A 290 29.09 -11.18 7.77
C LYS A 290 28.46 -10.33 8.89
N ASN A 291 28.06 -9.10 8.58
CA ASN A 291 27.44 -8.19 9.55
C ASN A 291 26.03 -8.65 9.93
N LEU A 292 25.23 -9.15 8.98
CA LEU A 292 23.91 -9.72 9.26
C LEU A 292 24.01 -11.04 10.04
N ASP A 293 25.02 -11.87 9.81
CA ASP A 293 25.26 -13.11 10.57
C ASP A 293 25.73 -12.86 12.01
N ALA A 294 26.45 -11.76 12.24
CA ALA A 294 26.82 -11.32 13.60
C ALA A 294 25.61 -10.88 14.45
N ILE A 295 24.44 -10.61 13.85
CA ILE A 295 23.20 -10.29 14.57
C ILE A 295 22.63 -11.54 15.23
N GLN A 296 22.68 -11.56 16.57
CA GLN A 296 22.11 -12.64 17.38
C GLN A 296 20.60 -12.46 17.51
N VAL A 297 19.82 -13.52 17.26
CA VAL A 297 18.35 -13.52 17.36
C VAL A 297 17.91 -14.61 18.34
N LYS A 298 17.12 -14.26 19.33
CA LYS A 298 16.46 -15.19 20.27
C LYS A 298 14.95 -15.01 20.18
N THR A 299 14.28 -15.98 19.54
CA THR A 299 12.82 -16.01 19.40
C THR A 299 12.16 -16.78 20.53
N LYS A 300 11.02 -16.29 21.02
CA LYS A 300 10.08 -17.01 21.87
C LYS A 300 8.72 -17.03 21.18
N ASP A 301 8.18 -18.22 20.97
CA ASP A 301 6.77 -18.42 20.64
C ASP A 301 5.91 -18.06 21.87
N GLU A 302 4.99 -17.10 21.69
CA GLU A 302 4.01 -16.67 22.69
C GLU A 302 2.59 -17.19 22.36
N GLY A 303 2.47 -18.11 21.40
CA GLY A 303 1.26 -18.85 21.03
C GLY A 303 0.44 -18.17 19.93
N THR A 304 -0.80 -18.64 19.73
CA THR A 304 -1.76 -18.01 18.81
C THR A 304 -2.84 -17.27 19.58
N LEU A 305 -2.97 -15.96 19.35
CA LEU A 305 -4.03 -15.14 19.92
C LEU A 305 -5.14 -14.92 18.89
N GLN A 306 -6.41 -14.98 19.30
CA GLN A 306 -7.49 -14.53 18.43
C GLN A 306 -7.52 -13.00 18.42
N ARG A 307 -7.61 -12.42 17.23
CA ARG A 307 -7.60 -10.98 16.97
C ARG A 307 -8.74 -10.61 16.02
N GLY A 308 -9.21 -9.37 16.08
CA GLY A 308 -10.05 -8.84 15.01
C GLY A 308 -9.27 -8.83 13.69
N ASN A 309 -9.93 -9.07 12.56
CA ASN A 309 -9.25 -9.23 11.28
C ASN A 309 -8.93 -7.89 10.60
N ALA A 310 -8.04 -7.12 11.22
CA ALA A 310 -7.58 -5.81 10.74
C ALA A 310 -6.88 -5.87 9.38
N VAL A 311 -6.11 -6.92 9.11
CA VAL A 311 -5.35 -7.07 7.85
C VAL A 311 -6.31 -7.18 6.66
N GLU A 312 -7.29 -8.08 6.73
CA GLU A 312 -8.30 -8.23 5.67
C GLU A 312 -9.14 -6.94 5.49
N LEU A 313 -9.47 -6.24 6.59
CA LEU A 313 -10.13 -4.92 6.52
C LEU A 313 -9.28 -3.89 5.76
N ASN A 314 -7.96 -3.88 5.98
CA ASN A 314 -7.07 -2.94 5.32
C ASN A 314 -6.71 -3.34 3.88
N ASP A 315 -6.73 -4.63 3.53
CA ASP A 315 -6.69 -5.10 2.14
C ASP A 315 -7.93 -4.65 1.35
N LEU A 316 -9.12 -4.78 1.96
CA LEU A 316 -10.38 -4.40 1.34
C LEU A 316 -10.52 -2.87 1.25
N ILE A 317 -10.27 -2.15 2.35
CA ILE A 317 -10.43 -0.70 2.48
C ILE A 317 -9.13 -0.07 2.98
N PRO A 318 -8.06 0.08 2.16
CA PRO A 318 -6.75 0.53 2.64
C PRO A 318 -6.70 2.00 3.07
N ARG A 319 -7.63 2.86 2.62
CA ARG A 319 -7.60 4.28 2.95
C ARG A 319 -8.13 4.57 4.36
N ASN A 320 -7.42 5.47 5.06
CA ASN A 320 -7.81 6.01 6.35
C ASN A 320 -8.29 7.46 6.16
N ILE A 321 -9.60 7.67 6.15
CA ILE A 321 -10.20 9.00 5.93
C ILE A 321 -10.96 9.43 7.19
N ALA A 322 -10.38 10.38 7.94
CA ALA A 322 -10.92 10.83 9.23
C ALA A 322 -12.34 11.44 9.14
N LYS A 323 -12.66 12.10 8.00
CA LYS A 323 -13.99 12.70 7.74
C LYS A 323 -15.11 11.70 7.44
N TRP A 324 -14.83 10.40 7.43
CA TRP A 324 -15.85 9.38 7.28
C TRP A 324 -16.77 9.32 8.51
N LYS A 325 -18.05 8.98 8.27
CA LYS A 325 -19.07 8.85 9.32
C LYS A 325 -19.65 7.43 9.27
N PRO A 326 -19.34 6.56 10.24
CA PRO A 326 -18.24 6.67 11.22
C PRO A 326 -16.84 6.52 10.57
N PRO A 327 -15.75 7.00 11.22
CA PRO A 327 -14.38 6.71 10.80
C PRO A 327 -14.01 5.23 10.96
N LYS A 328 -13.02 4.73 10.19
CA LYS A 328 -12.57 3.31 10.23
C LYS A 328 -12.27 2.81 11.65
N ALA A 329 -11.53 3.59 12.44
CA ALA A 329 -11.21 3.22 13.83
C ALA A 329 -12.46 3.09 14.72
N HIS A 330 -13.48 3.92 14.49
CA HIS A 330 -14.72 3.89 15.28
C HIS A 330 -15.57 2.65 14.97
N ILE A 331 -15.62 2.19 13.71
CA ILE A 331 -16.34 0.96 13.35
C ILE A 331 -15.55 -0.32 13.70
N TYR A 332 -14.20 -0.27 13.69
CA TYR A 332 -13.37 -1.43 14.01
C TYR A 332 -13.21 -1.68 15.52
N ASN A 333 -13.05 -0.62 16.33
CA ASN A 333 -12.77 -0.77 17.76
C ASN A 333 -13.83 -1.59 18.55
N PRO A 334 -15.13 -1.55 18.24
CA PRO A 334 -16.13 -2.46 18.83
C PRO A 334 -15.84 -3.94 18.56
N LEU A 335 -15.45 -4.30 17.33
CA LEU A 335 -15.06 -5.68 16.98
C LEU A 335 -13.82 -6.13 17.78
N LYS A 336 -12.79 -5.29 17.85
CA LYS A 336 -11.60 -5.57 18.67
C LYS A 336 -11.98 -5.86 20.14
N LYS A 337 -12.82 -5.01 20.75
CA LYS A 337 -13.31 -5.21 22.12
C LYS A 337 -14.13 -6.48 22.29
N ALA A 338 -14.93 -6.86 21.30
CA ALA A 338 -15.67 -8.12 21.31
C ALA A 338 -14.72 -9.33 21.32
N VAL A 339 -13.65 -9.31 20.50
CA VAL A 339 -12.63 -10.36 20.48
C VAL A 339 -11.83 -10.40 21.78
N GLU A 340 -11.48 -9.25 22.37
CA GLU A 340 -10.85 -9.18 23.71
C GLU A 340 -11.74 -9.80 24.80
N ALA A 341 -13.05 -9.51 24.78
CA ALA A 341 -14.01 -10.11 25.71
C ALA A 341 -14.16 -11.62 25.49
N ARG A 342 -14.20 -12.08 24.24
CA ARG A 342 -14.22 -13.49 23.83
C ARG A 342 -12.99 -14.24 24.32
N ASN A 343 -11.80 -13.66 24.18
CA ASN A 343 -10.55 -14.21 24.71
C ASN A 343 -10.58 -14.35 26.24
N LYS A 344 -11.09 -13.34 26.96
CA LYS A 344 -11.28 -13.42 28.42
C LYS A 344 -12.27 -14.51 28.82
N ALA A 345 -13.36 -14.69 28.08
CA ALA A 345 -14.33 -15.75 28.32
C ALA A 345 -13.72 -17.15 28.04
N GLN A 346 -12.94 -17.30 26.97
CA GLN A 346 -12.22 -18.53 26.65
C GLN A 346 -11.21 -18.90 27.75
N ALA A 347 -10.45 -17.93 28.25
CA ALA A 347 -9.53 -18.15 29.37
C ALA A 347 -10.28 -18.60 30.64
N ALA A 348 -11.43 -18.00 30.93
CA ALA A 348 -12.28 -18.39 32.07
C ALA A 348 -12.82 -19.82 31.94
N VAL A 349 -13.18 -20.28 30.73
CA VAL A 349 -13.52 -21.69 30.46
C VAL A 349 -12.34 -22.61 30.76
N THR A 350 -11.14 -22.24 30.30
CA THR A 350 -9.92 -23.04 30.50
C THR A 350 -9.51 -23.13 31.99
N SER A 351 -9.74 -22.07 32.78
CA SER A 351 -9.41 -22.05 34.22
C SER A 351 -10.50 -22.62 35.13
N ALA A 352 -11.68 -22.96 34.62
CA ALA A 352 -12.82 -23.38 35.44
C ALA A 352 -12.67 -24.83 35.94
N THR A 353 -12.53 -25.00 37.25
CA THR A 353 -12.30 -26.30 37.90
C THR A 353 -13.57 -27.09 38.23
N THR A 354 -14.73 -26.44 38.32
CA THR A 354 -16.02 -27.09 38.66
C THR A 354 -17.01 -27.05 37.50
N GLU A 355 -17.86 -28.07 37.37
CA GLU A 355 -18.85 -28.15 36.29
C GLU A 355 -19.82 -26.95 36.22
N PRO A 356 -20.36 -26.42 37.34
CA PRO A 356 -21.17 -25.20 37.30
C PRO A 356 -20.39 -23.99 36.77
N ALA A 357 -19.11 -23.84 37.15
CA ALA A 357 -18.26 -22.76 36.67
C ALA A 357 -17.92 -22.91 35.18
N LYS A 358 -17.64 -24.13 34.71
CA LYS A 358 -17.42 -24.42 33.28
C LYS A 358 -18.65 -24.06 32.45
N LYS A 359 -19.84 -24.50 32.88
CA LYS A 359 -21.10 -24.18 32.18
C LYS A 359 -21.36 -22.68 32.09
N ALA A 360 -21.24 -21.95 33.21
CA ALA A 360 -21.41 -20.50 33.23
C ALA A 360 -20.35 -19.76 32.40
N ALA A 361 -19.11 -20.27 32.32
CA ALA A 361 -18.07 -19.71 31.46
C ALA A 361 -18.32 -20.01 29.97
N GLN A 362 -18.84 -21.20 29.62
CA GLN A 362 -19.22 -21.57 28.26
C GLN A 362 -20.39 -20.72 27.73
N GLU A 363 -21.38 -20.44 28.57
CA GLU A 363 -22.50 -19.53 28.23
C GLU A 363 -21.99 -18.11 27.93
N LYS A 364 -21.04 -17.60 28.73
CA LYS A 364 -20.37 -16.31 28.47
C LYS A 364 -19.53 -16.32 27.20
N LEU A 365 -18.83 -17.43 26.91
CA LEU A 365 -18.06 -17.59 25.67
C LEU A 365 -18.98 -17.56 24.44
N LYS A 366 -20.10 -18.29 24.48
CA LYS A 366 -21.11 -18.29 23.41
C LYS A 366 -21.69 -16.89 23.16
N ALA A 367 -21.99 -16.14 24.21
CA ALA A 367 -22.48 -14.75 24.08
C ALA A 367 -21.40 -13.82 23.48
N ALA A 368 -20.13 -14.00 23.85
CA ALA A 368 -19.03 -13.23 23.29
C ALA A 368 -18.74 -13.59 21.81
N ASP A 369 -18.84 -14.88 21.44
CA ASP A 369 -18.76 -15.32 20.04
C ASP A 369 -19.90 -14.71 19.19
N GLN A 370 -21.12 -14.63 19.74
CA GLN A 370 -22.25 -13.93 19.09
C GLN A 370 -21.99 -12.43 18.89
N GLU A 371 -21.43 -11.75 19.90
CA GLU A 371 -21.08 -10.33 19.80
C GLU A 371 -19.97 -10.08 18.76
N VAL A 372 -18.97 -10.95 18.67
CA VAL A 372 -17.94 -10.91 17.61
C VAL A 372 -18.57 -10.99 16.21
N GLN A 373 -19.53 -11.89 16.00
CA GLN A 373 -20.26 -11.97 14.72
C GLN A 373 -21.11 -10.71 14.48
N ALA A 374 -21.83 -10.21 15.48
CA ALA A 374 -22.67 -9.01 15.36
C ALA A 374 -21.87 -7.75 15.02
N GLN A 375 -20.66 -7.59 15.57
CA GLN A 375 -19.75 -6.50 15.21
C GLN A 375 -19.08 -6.74 13.85
N GLY A 376 -18.82 -8.00 13.48
CA GLY A 376 -18.38 -8.40 12.15
C GLY A 376 -19.34 -7.97 11.04
N GLU A 377 -20.64 -8.25 11.19
CA GLU A 377 -21.66 -7.87 10.20
C GLU A 377 -21.83 -6.35 10.08
N LYS A 378 -21.72 -5.60 11.19
CA LYS A 378 -21.67 -4.12 11.14
C LYS A 378 -20.48 -3.61 10.33
N LEU A 379 -19.31 -4.23 10.50
CA LEU A 379 -18.10 -3.87 9.75
C LEU A 379 -18.25 -4.25 8.25
N LYS A 380 -18.83 -5.41 7.92
CA LYS A 380 -19.14 -5.78 6.52
C LYS A 380 -20.09 -4.78 5.86
N ALA A 381 -21.18 -4.40 6.54
CA ALA A 381 -22.13 -3.41 6.05
C ALA A 381 -21.44 -2.07 5.75
N TRP A 382 -20.58 -1.60 6.66
CA TRP A 382 -19.75 -0.40 6.46
C TRP A 382 -18.79 -0.55 5.27
N MET A 383 -18.08 -1.68 5.12
CA MET A 383 -17.16 -1.89 3.98
C MET A 383 -17.88 -1.88 2.62
N LYS A 384 -19.15 -2.32 2.57
CA LYS A 384 -19.98 -2.32 1.35
C LYS A 384 -20.46 -0.94 0.91
N GLU A 385 -20.45 0.07 1.79
CA GLU A 385 -20.91 1.41 1.39
C GLU A 385 -20.02 1.95 0.25
N GLU A 386 -20.63 2.51 -0.79
CA GLU A 386 -19.91 2.87 -2.01
C GLU A 386 -18.77 3.88 -1.77
N LYS A 387 -18.96 4.80 -0.81
CA LYS A 387 -17.96 5.79 -0.36
C LYS A 387 -16.70 5.16 0.25
N HIS A 388 -16.80 3.93 0.75
CA HIS A 388 -15.71 3.14 1.33
C HIS A 388 -15.12 2.20 0.27
N LEU A 389 -15.98 1.38 -0.35
CA LEU A 389 -15.60 0.40 -1.36
C LEU A 389 -14.86 1.03 -2.54
N ALA A 390 -15.31 2.19 -3.02
CA ALA A 390 -14.66 2.95 -4.11
C ALA A 390 -13.26 3.51 -3.75
N THR A 391 -12.75 3.29 -2.54
CA THR A 391 -11.34 3.58 -2.21
C THR A 391 -10.39 2.42 -2.49
N ASN A 392 -10.89 1.21 -2.73
CA ASN A 392 -10.05 0.05 -3.07
C ASN A 392 -9.26 0.30 -4.37
N PRO A 393 -7.94 0.04 -4.41
CA PRO A 393 -7.09 0.35 -5.56
C PRO A 393 -7.58 -0.29 -6.87
N SER A 394 -7.99 -1.56 -6.84
CA SER A 394 -8.47 -2.28 -8.02
C SER A 394 -9.76 -1.67 -8.57
N LEU A 395 -10.69 -1.31 -7.68
CA LEU A 395 -11.95 -0.67 -8.09
C LEU A 395 -11.73 0.76 -8.61
N ARG A 396 -10.81 1.51 -8.01
CA ARG A 396 -10.40 2.84 -8.50
C ARG A 396 -9.77 2.75 -9.89
N SER A 397 -8.91 1.77 -10.12
CA SER A 397 -8.27 1.53 -11.42
C SER A 397 -9.31 1.23 -12.49
N ALA A 398 -10.18 0.23 -12.27
CA ALA A 398 -11.25 -0.09 -13.22
C ALA A 398 -12.24 1.08 -13.45
N THR A 399 -12.50 1.90 -12.44
CA THR A 399 -13.30 3.14 -12.58
C THR A 399 -12.60 4.20 -13.44
N ALA A 400 -11.26 4.27 -13.38
CA ALA A 400 -10.46 5.16 -14.22
C ALA A 400 -10.40 4.65 -15.67
N GLU A 401 -10.22 3.35 -15.87
CA GLU A 401 -10.24 2.69 -17.20
C GLU A 401 -11.54 3.02 -17.96
N VAL A 402 -12.71 2.91 -17.31
CA VAL A 402 -14.01 3.30 -17.89
C VAL A 402 -14.01 4.76 -18.34
N LYS A 403 -13.58 5.68 -17.46
CA LYS A 403 -13.53 7.12 -17.78
C LYS A 403 -12.57 7.44 -18.93
N VAL A 404 -11.46 6.71 -19.05
CA VAL A 404 -10.51 6.86 -20.16
C VAL A 404 -11.14 6.36 -21.46
N ALA A 405 -11.80 5.20 -21.45
CA ALA A 405 -12.50 4.66 -22.62
C ALA A 405 -13.65 5.58 -23.10
N GLU A 406 -14.47 6.10 -22.18
CA GLU A 406 -15.57 7.04 -22.48
C GLU A 406 -15.05 8.36 -23.06
N ARG A 407 -13.95 8.91 -22.50
CA ARG A 407 -13.27 10.10 -23.05
C ARG A 407 -12.72 9.84 -24.46
N ALA A 408 -12.11 8.67 -24.69
CA ALA A 408 -11.59 8.30 -26.00
C ALA A 408 -12.71 8.17 -27.05
N LEU A 409 -13.83 7.54 -26.69
CA LEU A 409 -15.03 7.46 -27.54
C LEU A 409 -15.56 8.87 -27.87
N SER A 410 -15.73 9.75 -26.88
CA SER A 410 -16.21 11.12 -27.11
C SER A 410 -15.21 11.97 -27.93
N LYS A 411 -13.89 11.79 -27.76
CA LYS A 411 -12.85 12.43 -28.60
C LYS A 411 -13.00 11.97 -30.05
N LEU A 412 -13.18 10.67 -30.29
CA LEU A 412 -13.36 10.08 -31.61
C LEU A 412 -14.64 10.55 -32.31
N GLU A 413 -15.79 10.54 -31.62
CA GLU A 413 -17.07 11.03 -32.16
C GLU A 413 -16.95 12.49 -32.63
N LYS A 414 -16.32 13.36 -31.81
CA LYS A 414 -16.07 14.77 -32.15
C LYS A 414 -15.07 14.95 -33.30
N GLN A 415 -14.10 14.06 -33.46
CA GLN A 415 -13.17 14.08 -34.59
C GLN A 415 -13.86 13.67 -35.89
N GLN A 416 -14.67 12.61 -35.86
CA GLN A 416 -15.40 12.12 -37.03
C GLN A 416 -16.46 13.12 -37.50
N ALA A 417 -17.20 13.76 -36.57
CA ALA A 417 -18.16 14.82 -36.89
C ALA A 417 -17.52 16.07 -37.53
N LYS A 418 -16.20 16.26 -37.40
CA LYS A 418 -15.42 17.36 -38.01
C LYS A 418 -14.62 16.94 -39.25
N ALA A 419 -14.66 15.66 -39.64
CA ALA A 419 -13.90 15.17 -40.77
C ALA A 419 -14.50 15.68 -42.10
N LYS A 420 -13.65 16.19 -43.00
CA LYS A 420 -14.08 16.53 -44.36
C LYS A 420 -14.33 15.23 -45.13
N VAL A 421 -15.52 15.10 -45.72
CA VAL A 421 -15.85 13.96 -46.59
C VAL A 421 -15.18 14.17 -47.97
N PRO A 422 -14.46 13.18 -48.51
CA PRO A 422 -13.92 13.21 -49.87
C PRO A 422 -15.01 13.47 -50.92
N LYS A 423 -14.62 14.09 -52.04
CA LYS A 423 -15.52 14.27 -53.20
C LYS A 423 -15.64 13.00 -54.05
N ASP A 424 -14.63 12.13 -54.02
CA ASP A 424 -14.69 10.83 -54.67
C ASP A 424 -15.59 9.86 -53.88
N PRO A 425 -16.57 9.18 -54.52
CA PRO A 425 -17.48 8.27 -53.84
C PRO A 425 -16.81 7.06 -53.18
N ALA A 426 -15.74 6.50 -53.77
CA ALA A 426 -15.05 5.33 -53.23
C ALA A 426 -14.19 5.70 -52.02
N GLU A 427 -13.51 6.86 -52.05
CA GLU A 427 -12.82 7.41 -50.89
C GLU A 427 -13.78 7.79 -49.75
N ALA A 428 -14.95 8.35 -50.08
CA ALA A 428 -15.97 8.71 -49.09
C ALA A 428 -16.55 7.48 -48.38
N GLU A 429 -16.82 6.40 -49.11
CA GLU A 429 -17.27 5.13 -48.53
C GLU A 429 -16.18 4.45 -47.68
N LYS A 430 -14.94 4.44 -48.17
CA LYS A 430 -13.77 3.93 -47.41
C LYS A 430 -13.58 4.70 -46.10
N LEU A 431 -13.76 6.02 -46.10
CA LEU A 431 -13.74 6.85 -44.89
C LEU A 431 -14.88 6.46 -43.93
N ARG A 432 -16.12 6.31 -44.43
CA ARG A 432 -17.28 5.88 -43.62
C ARG A 432 -17.04 4.54 -42.94
N GLN A 433 -16.53 3.55 -43.68
CA GLN A 433 -16.24 2.22 -43.13
C GLN A 433 -15.16 2.29 -42.04
N ALA A 434 -14.04 2.98 -42.30
CA ALA A 434 -12.99 3.18 -41.29
C ALA A 434 -13.49 3.90 -40.04
N GLN A 435 -14.33 4.94 -40.21
CA GLN A 435 -14.96 5.66 -39.10
C GLN A 435 -15.87 4.76 -38.26
N LYS A 436 -16.72 3.95 -38.93
CA LYS A 436 -17.60 2.97 -38.27
C LYS A 436 -16.79 1.94 -37.50
N THR A 437 -15.77 1.31 -38.10
CA THR A 437 -14.91 0.34 -37.42
C THR A 437 -14.21 0.95 -36.20
N ALA A 438 -13.75 2.19 -36.29
CA ALA A 438 -13.15 2.89 -35.16
C ALA A 438 -14.15 3.16 -34.02
N LEU A 439 -15.38 3.59 -34.34
CA LEU A 439 -16.44 3.77 -33.33
C LEU A 439 -16.85 2.46 -32.67
N ASP A 440 -17.05 1.40 -33.46
CA ASP A 440 -17.44 0.08 -32.94
C ASP A 440 -16.32 -0.48 -32.03
N THR A 441 -15.04 -0.27 -32.39
CA THR A 441 -13.88 -0.60 -31.54
C THR A 441 -13.84 0.22 -30.25
N ALA A 442 -14.10 1.52 -30.32
CA ALA A 442 -14.12 2.39 -29.14
C ALA A 442 -15.28 2.06 -28.19
N LYS A 443 -16.47 1.73 -28.73
CA LYS A 443 -17.62 1.25 -27.96
C LYS A 443 -17.33 -0.09 -27.29
N ALA A 444 -16.72 -1.04 -27.99
CA ALA A 444 -16.28 -2.31 -27.40
C ALA A 444 -15.34 -2.10 -26.21
N LYS A 445 -14.35 -1.20 -26.32
CA LYS A 445 -13.46 -0.84 -25.19
C LYS A 445 -14.21 -0.27 -23.97
N VAL A 446 -15.26 0.53 -24.19
CA VAL A 446 -16.12 1.03 -23.09
C VAL A 446 -16.87 -0.13 -22.45
N THR A 447 -17.47 -1.03 -23.25
CA THR A 447 -18.17 -2.23 -22.74
C THR A 447 -17.25 -3.16 -21.96
N ASP A 448 -16.04 -3.41 -22.44
CA ASP A 448 -15.03 -4.24 -21.77
C ASP A 448 -14.59 -3.63 -20.43
N ALA A 449 -14.33 -2.32 -20.41
CA ALA A 449 -13.98 -1.60 -19.18
C ALA A 449 -15.15 -1.61 -18.16
N GLN A 450 -16.39 -1.45 -18.62
CA GLN A 450 -17.58 -1.52 -17.75
C GLN A 450 -17.82 -2.94 -17.21
N ALA A 451 -17.61 -3.98 -18.03
CA ALA A 451 -17.69 -5.38 -17.60
C ALA A 451 -16.60 -5.71 -16.56
N ARG A 452 -15.37 -5.23 -16.76
CA ARG A 452 -14.26 -5.33 -15.81
C ARG A 452 -14.54 -4.59 -14.51
N LEU A 453 -15.06 -3.36 -14.57
CA LEU A 453 -15.49 -2.60 -13.40
C LEU A 453 -16.55 -3.36 -12.58
N LYS A 454 -17.56 -3.94 -13.24
CA LYS A 454 -18.56 -4.78 -12.59
C LYS A 454 -17.93 -6.01 -11.94
N SER A 455 -17.11 -6.76 -12.68
CA SER A 455 -16.44 -7.97 -12.17
C SER A 455 -15.57 -7.69 -10.94
N VAL A 456 -14.82 -6.58 -10.93
CA VAL A 456 -14.01 -6.15 -9.77
C VAL A 456 -14.91 -5.76 -8.59
N LYS A 457 -16.01 -5.03 -8.82
CA LYS A 457 -16.97 -4.66 -7.75
C LYS A 457 -17.62 -5.88 -7.13
N ASP A 458 -18.12 -6.81 -7.95
CA ASP A 458 -18.75 -8.05 -7.50
C ASP A 458 -17.77 -8.94 -6.71
N GLY A 459 -16.52 -9.07 -7.18
CA GLY A 459 -15.48 -9.83 -6.49
C GLY A 459 -15.09 -9.25 -5.13
N LEU A 460 -15.04 -7.92 -5.01
CA LEU A 460 -14.81 -7.25 -3.72
C LEU A 460 -15.99 -7.42 -2.76
N ILE A 461 -17.23 -7.37 -3.25
CA ILE A 461 -18.43 -7.62 -2.44
C ILE A 461 -18.42 -9.06 -1.92
N ALA A 462 -18.11 -10.05 -2.76
CA ALA A 462 -18.00 -11.45 -2.35
C ALA A 462 -16.87 -11.68 -1.32
N ARG A 463 -15.73 -10.97 -1.44
CA ARG A 463 -14.65 -11.01 -0.44
C ARG A 463 -15.09 -10.38 0.90
N ILE A 464 -15.89 -9.31 0.87
CA ILE A 464 -16.51 -8.72 2.07
C ILE A 464 -17.54 -9.69 2.71
N ASP A 465 -18.36 -10.37 1.91
CA ASP A 465 -19.32 -11.36 2.43
C ASP A 465 -18.61 -12.51 3.17
N GLY A 466 -17.50 -12.99 2.61
CA GLY A 466 -16.61 -13.99 3.21
C GLY A 466 -15.75 -13.50 4.38
N TYR A 467 -15.75 -12.20 4.69
CA TYR A 467 -14.90 -11.60 5.74
C TYR A 467 -15.07 -12.32 7.08
N GLN A 468 -13.99 -12.89 7.59
CA GLN A 468 -13.93 -13.49 8.92
C GLN A 468 -13.62 -12.39 9.95
N PRO A 469 -14.52 -12.12 10.92
CA PRO A 469 -14.33 -11.01 11.86
C PRO A 469 -13.23 -11.26 12.90
N MET A 470 -12.90 -12.53 13.15
CA MET A 470 -11.89 -12.96 14.10
C MET A 470 -10.96 -13.98 13.45
N VAL A 471 -9.66 -13.86 13.68
CA VAL A 471 -8.63 -14.73 13.12
C VAL A 471 -7.58 -15.10 14.18
N GLY A 472 -7.04 -16.31 14.10
CA GLY A 472 -5.89 -16.73 14.89
C GLY A 472 -4.61 -16.13 14.35
N VAL A 473 -3.90 -15.36 15.17
CA VAL A 473 -2.64 -14.70 14.84
C VAL A 473 -1.53 -15.27 15.72
N PRO A 474 -0.54 -15.98 15.14
CA PRO A 474 0.67 -16.39 15.85
C PRO A 474 1.41 -15.20 16.45
N GLN A 475 2.10 -15.41 17.57
CA GLN A 475 2.84 -14.38 18.29
C GLN A 475 4.27 -14.81 18.55
N THR A 476 5.22 -14.10 17.95
CA THR A 476 6.64 -14.26 18.17
C THR A 476 7.19 -13.04 18.90
N ARG A 477 7.85 -13.26 20.03
CA ARG A 477 8.71 -12.25 20.65
C ARG A 477 10.15 -12.51 20.26
N SER A 478 10.83 -11.50 19.71
CA SER A 478 12.23 -11.59 19.32
C SER A 478 13.07 -10.63 20.15
N ASP A 479 14.04 -11.18 20.87
CA ASP A 479 15.12 -10.43 21.49
C ASP A 479 16.33 -10.51 20.54
N VAL A 480 16.76 -9.38 19.99
CA VAL A 480 17.79 -9.30 18.94
C VAL A 480 18.94 -8.42 19.40
N THR A 481 20.18 -8.87 19.24
CA THR A 481 21.38 -8.09 19.62
C THR A 481 22.13 -7.65 18.37
N VAL A 482 22.22 -6.33 18.18
CA VAL A 482 22.91 -5.66 17.06
C VAL A 482 23.92 -4.69 17.66
N ASN A 483 25.19 -4.75 17.24
CA ASN A 483 26.26 -3.87 17.75
C ASN A 483 26.37 -3.83 19.29
N GLY A 484 26.03 -4.92 19.99
CA GLY A 484 25.99 -4.99 21.46
C GLY A 484 24.72 -4.43 22.12
N VAL A 485 23.89 -3.68 21.38
CA VAL A 485 22.56 -3.24 21.84
C VAL A 485 21.57 -4.38 21.69
N THR A 486 20.84 -4.72 22.76
CA THR A 486 19.73 -5.66 22.69
C THR A 486 18.41 -4.91 22.53
N VAL A 487 17.63 -5.31 21.54
CA VAL A 487 16.29 -4.80 21.24
C VAL A 487 15.28 -5.92 21.40
N ARG A 488 14.05 -5.56 21.78
CA ARG A 488 12.93 -6.48 21.92
C ARG A 488 11.79 -6.03 21.04
N MET A 489 11.25 -6.97 20.27
CA MET A 489 10.12 -6.74 19.39
C MET A 489 9.12 -7.88 19.44
N ARG A 490 7.89 -7.59 19.03
CA ARG A 490 6.78 -8.54 18.87
C ARG A 490 6.12 -8.34 17.52
N ASP A 491 5.53 -9.39 16.99
CA ASP A 491 4.67 -9.36 15.81
C ASP A 491 3.18 -9.28 16.19
N GLY A 492 2.32 -9.19 15.16
CA GLY A 492 0.86 -9.34 15.28
C GLY A 492 0.15 -8.24 16.07
N ARG A 493 0.72 -7.04 16.17
CA ARG A 493 0.06 -5.88 16.78
C ARG A 493 -1.29 -5.59 16.12
N GLU A 494 -2.35 -5.51 16.92
CA GLU A 494 -3.70 -5.23 16.45
C GLU A 494 -4.12 -3.76 16.65
N THR A 495 -4.35 -3.07 15.53
CA THR A 495 -4.96 -1.75 15.45
C THR A 495 -5.92 -1.69 14.25
N PRO A 496 -6.77 -0.65 14.11
CA PRO A 496 -7.55 -0.42 12.89
C PRO A 496 -6.72 -0.25 11.61
N TYR A 497 -5.40 -0.09 11.71
CA TYR A 497 -4.47 0.19 10.61
C TYR A 497 -3.41 -0.90 10.43
N THR A 498 -3.57 -2.06 11.07
CA THR A 498 -2.67 -3.21 10.86
C THR A 498 -2.87 -3.80 9.48
N ASN A 499 -1.81 -3.81 8.68
CA ASN A 499 -1.77 -4.32 7.30
C ASN A 499 -0.95 -5.61 7.15
N ALA A 500 -0.16 -6.01 8.16
CA ALA A 500 0.56 -7.28 8.14
C ALA A 500 0.72 -7.83 9.57
N TRP A 501 0.41 -9.11 9.76
CA TRP A 501 0.53 -9.76 11.08
C TRP A 501 1.95 -10.17 11.44
N ASN A 502 2.83 -10.43 10.47
CA ASN A 502 4.25 -10.72 10.71
C ASN A 502 5.13 -9.47 10.86
N ALA A 503 4.54 -8.28 10.76
CA ALA A 503 5.24 -7.02 10.97
C ALA A 503 5.40 -6.75 12.46
N VAL A 504 6.56 -6.20 12.82
CA VAL A 504 7.02 -6.03 14.20
C VAL A 504 6.80 -4.62 14.77
N ASP A 505 6.57 -4.53 16.07
CA ASP A 505 6.77 -3.34 16.91
C ASP A 505 7.78 -3.61 18.04
N GLY A 506 8.58 -2.61 18.43
CA GLY A 506 9.64 -2.83 19.42
C GLY A 506 10.54 -1.63 19.69
N GLY A 507 11.63 -1.89 20.41
CA GLY A 507 12.70 -0.95 20.71
C GLY A 507 13.80 -1.57 21.58
N ALA A 508 14.79 -0.79 21.97
CA ALA A 508 15.86 -1.19 22.89
C ALA A 508 15.30 -1.58 24.28
N VAL A 509 15.94 -2.57 24.92
CA VAL A 509 15.54 -3.03 26.27
C VAL A 509 16.11 -2.16 27.40
N SER A 510 17.07 -1.31 27.07
CA SER A 510 17.81 -0.42 27.97
C SER A 510 18.39 0.74 27.15
N GLY A 511 18.63 1.90 27.76
CA GLY A 511 19.21 3.05 27.05
C GLY A 511 18.23 3.81 26.15
N ASP A 512 16.92 3.62 26.35
CA ASP A 512 15.88 4.37 25.64
C ASP A 512 14.55 4.37 26.43
N SER A 513 14.44 5.27 27.39
CA SER A 513 13.23 5.53 28.19
C SER A 513 12.80 6.98 28.07
N GLU A 514 11.59 7.33 28.51
CA GLU A 514 11.09 8.72 28.52
C GLU A 514 12.05 9.65 29.29
N ALA A 515 12.59 9.22 30.43
CA ALA A 515 13.59 9.96 31.18
C ALA A 515 14.91 10.16 30.41
N GLN A 516 15.29 9.22 29.52
CA GLN A 516 16.42 9.41 28.63
C GLN A 516 16.10 10.34 27.46
N VAL A 517 14.85 10.37 26.96
CA VAL A 517 14.44 11.40 25.99
C VAL A 517 14.62 12.79 26.59
N THR A 518 14.09 13.04 27.80
CA THR A 518 14.31 14.31 28.51
C THR A 518 15.81 14.62 28.65
N SER A 519 16.61 13.66 29.14
CA SER A 519 18.05 13.88 29.34
C SER A 519 18.82 14.15 28.05
N GLN A 520 18.43 13.59 26.90
CA GLN A 520 19.06 13.90 25.61
C GLN A 520 18.59 15.23 25.02
N LEU A 521 17.34 15.63 25.28
CA LEU A 521 16.84 16.96 24.92
C LEU A 521 17.60 18.05 25.69
N GLU A 522 17.78 17.89 27.01
CA GLU A 522 18.61 18.76 27.85
C GLU A 522 20.06 18.87 27.33
N LYS A 523 20.69 17.72 27.03
CA LYS A 523 22.08 17.66 26.51
C LYS A 523 22.26 18.22 25.10
N SER A 524 21.18 18.37 24.33
CA SER A 524 21.26 18.84 22.94
C SER A 524 21.56 20.34 22.79
N GLY A 525 21.42 21.12 23.87
CA GLY A 525 21.66 22.56 23.87
C GLY A 525 20.61 23.40 23.14
N ILE A 526 19.46 22.83 22.76
CA ILE A 526 18.30 23.57 22.24
C ILE A 526 17.54 24.26 23.38
N SER A 527 16.79 25.33 23.09
CA SER A 527 16.01 26.07 24.10
C SER A 527 14.99 25.20 24.85
N GLU A 528 14.67 25.57 26.08
CA GLU A 528 13.72 24.84 26.95
C GLU A 528 12.35 24.65 26.27
N ASP A 529 11.86 25.63 25.51
CA ASP A 529 10.61 25.50 24.75
C ASP A 529 10.70 24.46 23.63
N ARG A 530 11.86 24.36 22.96
CA ARG A 530 12.09 23.29 21.97
C ARG A 530 12.15 21.93 22.64
N GLN A 531 12.78 21.82 23.82
CA GLN A 531 12.78 20.59 24.61
C GLN A 531 11.35 20.21 25.02
N LYS A 532 10.55 21.17 25.49
CA LYS A 532 9.14 21.00 25.87
C LYS A 532 8.26 20.53 24.70
N ILE A 533 8.42 21.13 23.52
CA ILE A 533 7.73 20.71 22.28
C ILE A 533 8.13 19.28 21.91
N LEU A 534 9.43 18.99 21.80
CA LEU A 534 9.91 17.68 21.36
C LEU A 534 9.60 16.57 22.37
N GLY A 535 9.67 16.84 23.67
CA GLY A 535 9.25 15.93 24.73
C GLY A 535 7.75 15.64 24.68
N SER A 536 6.90 16.65 24.44
CA SER A 536 5.46 16.44 24.27
C SER A 536 5.12 15.62 23.02
N ILE A 537 5.86 15.80 21.92
CA ILE A 537 5.71 14.95 20.72
C ILE A 537 6.18 13.51 21.02
N SER A 538 7.29 13.34 21.73
CA SER A 538 7.78 12.03 22.18
C SER A 538 6.74 11.27 23.01
N GLY A 539 6.05 11.95 23.93
CA GLY A 539 4.97 11.38 24.74
C GLY A 539 3.73 10.92 23.97
N LEU A 540 3.64 11.21 22.66
CA LEU A 540 2.60 10.72 21.75
C LEU A 540 3.11 9.65 20.77
N GLU A 541 4.37 9.72 20.37
CA GLU A 541 4.95 8.90 19.30
C GLU A 541 5.82 7.74 19.81
N GLY A 542 6.66 7.98 20.82
CA GLY A 542 7.59 7.01 21.39
C GLY A 542 8.96 7.58 21.73
N THR A 543 9.89 6.70 22.07
CA THR A 543 11.29 6.98 22.41
C THR A 543 12.22 6.71 21.20
N PHE A 544 13.51 7.04 21.28
CA PHE A 544 14.43 7.09 20.12
C PHE A 544 14.66 5.76 19.40
N SER A 545 14.48 4.62 20.07
CA SER A 545 14.60 3.28 19.48
C SER A 545 13.28 2.70 18.97
N LYS A 546 12.14 3.39 19.19
CA LYS A 546 10.84 2.81 18.84
C LYS A 546 10.71 2.62 17.34
N VAL A 547 10.34 1.41 16.95
CA VAL A 547 10.01 1.04 15.58
C VAL A 547 8.62 0.44 15.55
N ASN A 548 7.81 0.86 14.58
CA ASN A 548 6.58 0.20 14.18
C ASN A 548 6.68 -0.14 12.69
N THR A 549 6.23 -1.33 12.28
CA THR A 549 6.27 -1.72 10.85
C THR A 549 4.92 -2.25 10.34
N TRP A 550 3.87 -2.18 11.15
CA TRP A 550 2.61 -2.91 10.92
C TRP A 550 1.56 -2.15 10.09
N ASP A 551 1.73 -0.87 9.77
CA ASP A 551 0.74 -0.06 9.03
C ASP A 551 1.19 0.37 7.62
N ILE A 552 0.54 1.39 7.05
CA ILE A 552 0.86 1.97 5.74
C ILE A 552 2.19 2.74 5.70
N GLY A 553 2.77 3.07 6.86
CA GLY A 553 4.07 3.72 6.97
C GLY A 553 5.26 2.79 6.69
N ARG A 554 5.00 1.47 6.55
CA ARG A 554 5.95 0.37 6.28
C ARG A 554 6.99 0.14 7.37
N VAL A 555 7.79 1.15 7.65
CA VAL A 555 8.77 1.22 8.73
C VAL A 555 8.70 2.65 9.26
N SER A 556 8.37 2.80 10.54
CA SER A 556 8.62 4.02 11.28
C SER A 556 9.72 3.81 12.32
N TRP A 557 10.45 4.88 12.64
CA TRP A 557 11.56 4.85 13.58
C TRP A 557 11.63 6.17 14.37
N GLY A 558 12.06 6.07 15.62
CA GLY A 558 12.49 7.22 16.40
C GLY A 558 11.42 7.85 17.28
N PHE A 559 11.87 8.84 18.07
CA PHE A 559 11.04 9.48 19.09
C PHE A 559 9.89 10.33 18.54
N ALA A 560 9.90 10.59 17.23
CA ALA A 560 8.87 11.30 16.48
C ALA A 560 8.23 10.41 15.38
N GLN A 561 8.50 9.10 15.41
CA GLN A 561 7.98 8.09 14.48
C GLN A 561 8.09 8.47 12.99
N TRP A 562 9.30 8.87 12.57
CA TRP A 562 9.64 9.12 11.17
C TRP A 562 9.33 7.90 10.32
N THR A 563 8.64 8.03 9.20
CA THR A 563 8.12 6.90 8.41
C THR A 563 8.73 6.82 7.01
N LEU A 564 8.98 5.62 6.48
CA LEU A 564 9.33 5.40 5.07
C LEU A 564 8.16 5.71 4.12
N GLY A 565 6.92 5.83 4.62
CA GLY A 565 5.76 6.18 3.80
C GLY A 565 5.34 5.08 2.81
N SER A 566 4.35 5.40 1.97
CA SER A 566 3.77 4.41 1.04
C SER A 566 4.69 4.02 -0.12
N ASP A 567 5.68 4.84 -0.44
CA ASP A 567 6.61 4.72 -1.57
C ASP A 567 8.04 4.33 -1.17
N GLY A 568 8.40 4.45 0.12
CA GLY A 568 9.76 4.28 0.62
C GLY A 568 10.56 5.58 0.70
N ASN A 569 9.91 6.75 0.57
CA ASN A 569 10.53 8.08 0.53
C ASN A 569 9.97 9.09 1.56
N GLY A 570 9.28 8.63 2.61
CA GLY A 570 8.70 9.47 3.65
C GLY A 570 9.72 10.16 4.59
N SER A 571 9.25 10.70 5.71
CA SER A 571 10.08 11.47 6.66
C SER A 571 11.29 10.70 7.23
N LEU A 572 11.26 9.36 7.27
CA LEU A 572 12.45 8.56 7.62
C LEU A 572 13.55 8.65 6.56
N ALA A 573 13.18 8.75 5.27
CA ALA A 573 14.14 8.97 4.19
C ALA A 573 14.82 10.35 4.32
N GLU A 574 14.09 11.37 4.78
CA GLU A 574 14.66 12.70 5.08
C GLU A 574 15.70 12.63 6.21
N VAL A 575 15.36 11.97 7.33
CA VAL A 575 16.28 11.76 8.48
C VAL A 575 17.52 11.00 8.04
N MET A 576 17.36 9.93 7.26
CA MET A 576 18.47 9.12 6.76
C MET A 576 19.38 9.92 5.83
N ARG A 577 18.85 10.80 4.97
CA ARG A 577 19.65 11.69 4.12
C ARG A 577 20.41 12.74 4.94
N ASP A 578 19.76 13.33 5.94
CA ASP A 578 20.40 14.30 6.82
C ASP A 578 21.55 13.67 7.62
N LEU A 579 21.34 12.46 8.14
CA LEU A 579 22.39 11.68 8.80
C LEU A 579 23.52 11.32 7.82
N LYS A 580 23.22 10.76 6.64
CA LYS A 580 24.24 10.39 5.63
C LYS A 580 25.08 11.59 5.18
N LYS A 581 24.48 12.78 5.13
CA LYS A 581 25.15 14.04 4.80
C LYS A 581 26.03 14.57 5.94
N ASN A 582 25.51 14.59 7.16
CA ASN A 582 26.12 15.32 8.28
C ASN A 582 26.98 14.42 9.20
N ASP A 583 26.76 13.10 9.20
CA ASP A 583 27.56 12.10 9.91
C ASP A 583 27.56 10.75 9.14
N PRO A 584 28.31 10.65 8.01
CA PRO A 584 28.39 9.43 7.22
C PRO A 584 29.01 8.25 7.98
N ALA A 585 29.78 8.51 9.03
CA ALA A 585 30.41 7.46 9.85
C ALA A 585 29.39 6.77 10.75
N GLN A 586 28.51 7.51 11.45
CA GLN A 586 27.38 6.92 12.17
C GLN A 586 26.37 6.30 11.20
N TYR A 587 26.16 6.90 10.03
CA TYR A 587 25.30 6.32 9.00
C TYR A 587 25.76 4.92 8.58
N ASP A 588 27.04 4.73 8.23
CA ASP A 588 27.55 3.42 7.83
C ASP A 588 27.59 2.41 8.99
N LYS A 589 28.06 2.85 10.17
CA LYS A 589 28.11 2.05 11.40
C LYS A 589 26.76 1.41 11.75
N HIS A 590 25.66 2.12 11.48
CA HIS A 590 24.31 1.69 11.83
C HIS A 590 23.49 1.17 10.65
N PHE A 591 23.68 1.65 9.42
CA PHE A 591 22.86 1.25 8.26
C PHE A 591 23.67 0.65 7.11
N GLY A 592 24.66 1.41 6.60
CA GLY A 592 25.39 1.07 5.37
C GLY A 592 26.03 -0.32 5.39
N LYS A 593 26.66 -0.69 6.51
CA LYS A 593 27.31 -2.00 6.68
C LYS A 593 26.37 -3.19 6.69
N PHE A 594 25.05 -2.98 6.86
CA PHE A 594 24.01 -4.00 6.78
C PHE A 594 23.28 -3.98 5.42
N GLY A 595 23.78 -3.18 4.46
CA GLY A 595 23.20 -3.02 3.12
C GLY A 595 22.00 -2.08 3.06
N ILE A 596 21.64 -1.41 4.16
CA ILE A 596 20.57 -0.43 4.21
C ILE A 596 21.16 0.93 3.80
N ASP A 597 20.60 1.54 2.76
CA ASP A 597 21.04 2.86 2.27
C ASP A 597 19.86 3.76 1.86
N ILE A 598 20.16 5.02 1.54
CA ILE A 598 19.22 6.03 1.06
C ILE A 598 19.78 6.76 -0.17
N ASP A 599 18.98 6.84 -1.23
CA ASP A 599 19.24 7.66 -2.42
C ASP A 599 18.24 8.84 -2.52
N ALA A 600 18.20 9.57 -3.64
CA ALA A 600 17.28 10.70 -3.82
C ALA A 600 15.80 10.29 -3.94
N LYS A 601 15.52 9.03 -4.35
CA LYS A 601 14.17 8.49 -4.59
C LYS A 601 13.62 7.70 -3.40
N GLY A 602 14.46 7.22 -2.49
CA GLY A 602 14.01 6.58 -1.25
C GLY A 602 15.02 5.60 -0.66
N VAL A 603 14.50 4.66 0.12
CA VAL A 603 15.29 3.55 0.69
C VAL A 603 15.80 2.59 -0.37
N VAL A 604 17.04 2.15 -0.16
CA VAL A 604 17.73 1.15 -0.96
C VAL A 604 18.18 0.03 -0.03
N LEU A 605 18.06 -1.22 -0.46
CA LEU A 605 18.54 -2.38 0.29
C LEU A 605 19.38 -3.27 -0.63
N THR A 606 20.68 -3.32 -0.38
CA THR A 606 21.61 -4.27 -0.98
C THR A 606 21.62 -5.54 -0.15
N ARG A 607 21.27 -6.68 -0.76
CA ARG A 607 21.27 -7.99 -0.11
C ARG A 607 22.62 -8.70 -0.21
N PRO A 608 22.89 -9.69 0.66
CA PRO A 608 24.08 -10.56 0.57
C PRO A 608 24.30 -11.28 -0.76
N ASP A 609 23.25 -11.49 -1.56
CA ASP A 609 23.35 -12.08 -2.90
C ASP A 609 23.68 -11.04 -4.01
N GLY A 610 23.90 -9.78 -3.63
CA GLY A 610 24.12 -8.66 -4.54
C GLY A 610 22.84 -8.04 -5.10
N THR A 611 21.65 -8.57 -4.78
CA THR A 611 20.37 -7.99 -5.24
C THR A 611 20.14 -6.63 -4.59
N VAL A 612 19.87 -5.61 -5.39
CA VAL A 612 19.49 -4.27 -4.90
C VAL A 612 17.99 -4.07 -5.03
N LEU A 613 17.31 -3.83 -3.92
CA LEU A 613 15.91 -3.40 -3.87
C LEU A 613 15.84 -1.88 -3.67
N LYS A 614 14.76 -1.24 -4.14
CA LYS A 614 14.51 0.19 -3.99
C LYS A 614 13.08 0.50 -3.57
N GLY A 615 12.89 1.65 -2.92
CA GLY A 615 11.60 2.20 -2.51
C GLY A 615 10.72 1.18 -1.79
N VAL A 616 9.48 1.03 -2.26
CA VAL A 616 8.48 0.02 -1.86
C VAL A 616 9.08 -1.35 -1.56
N ALA A 617 9.89 -1.90 -2.47
CA ALA A 617 10.41 -3.26 -2.36
C ALA A 617 11.47 -3.39 -1.24
N ALA A 618 12.33 -2.39 -1.08
CA ALA A 618 13.28 -2.34 0.03
C ALA A 618 12.57 -2.13 1.37
N ALA A 619 11.54 -1.27 1.40
CA ALA A 619 10.76 -1.01 2.60
C ALA A 619 9.95 -2.23 3.08
N GLU A 620 9.37 -3.04 2.18
CA GLU A 620 8.74 -4.33 2.56
C GLU A 620 9.76 -5.34 3.10
N ALA A 621 10.96 -5.39 2.51
CA ALA A 621 12.02 -6.29 2.97
C ALA A 621 12.48 -5.92 4.39
N ILE A 622 12.66 -4.62 4.69
CA ILE A 622 13.00 -4.15 6.04
C ILE A 622 11.86 -4.40 7.03
N ARG A 623 10.61 -4.13 6.63
CA ARG A 623 9.40 -4.33 7.43
C ARG A 623 9.21 -5.77 7.94
N THR A 624 9.57 -6.75 7.12
CA THR A 624 9.29 -8.17 7.36
C THR A 624 10.51 -8.98 7.83
N ASP A 625 11.70 -8.39 7.82
CA ASP A 625 12.93 -9.01 8.33
C ASP A 625 13.27 -8.52 9.74
N VAL A 626 13.26 -9.45 10.69
CA VAL A 626 13.51 -9.20 12.13
C VAL A 626 14.90 -8.59 12.39
N LYS A 627 15.92 -8.94 11.59
CA LYS A 627 17.28 -8.39 11.72
C LYS A 627 17.33 -6.96 11.18
N LEU A 628 16.74 -6.71 10.00
CA LEU A 628 16.71 -5.36 9.41
C LEU A 628 15.89 -4.38 10.25
N ALA A 629 14.75 -4.80 10.81
CA ALA A 629 13.99 -3.98 11.76
C ALA A 629 14.78 -3.73 13.07
N ALA A 630 15.52 -4.73 13.57
CA ALA A 630 16.37 -4.58 14.76
C ALA A 630 17.49 -3.57 14.57
N VAL A 631 18.04 -3.43 13.35
CA VAL A 631 19.08 -2.45 13.02
C VAL A 631 18.61 -1.02 13.32
N PHE A 632 17.40 -0.63 12.90
CA PHE A 632 16.82 0.67 13.25
C PHE A 632 16.64 0.84 14.76
N MET A 633 16.04 -0.15 15.43
CA MET A 633 15.84 -0.09 16.90
C MET A 633 17.18 0.08 17.63
N ALA A 634 18.23 -0.65 17.24
CA ALA A 634 19.54 -0.59 17.87
C ALA A 634 20.25 0.75 17.62
N ALA A 635 20.12 1.29 16.40
CA ALA A 635 20.61 2.62 16.08
C ALA A 635 20.00 3.69 16.99
N GLY A 636 18.71 3.58 17.32
CA GLY A 636 18.03 4.54 18.22
C GLY A 636 18.46 4.49 19.69
N ALA A 637 19.23 3.49 20.12
CA ALA A 637 19.83 3.44 21.45
C ALA A 637 21.21 4.11 21.52
N ASP A 638 21.80 4.50 20.37
CA ASP A 638 23.11 5.14 20.32
C ASP A 638 22.98 6.65 20.58
N PRO A 639 23.67 7.22 21.60
CA PRO A 639 23.57 8.64 21.93
C PRO A 639 23.84 9.60 20.75
N ALA A 640 24.73 9.25 19.81
CA ALA A 640 24.98 10.08 18.63
C ALA A 640 23.77 10.11 17.68
N MET A 641 23.08 8.97 17.55
CA MET A 641 21.85 8.85 16.76
C MET A 641 20.66 9.53 17.44
N GLN A 642 20.60 9.48 18.78
CA GLN A 642 19.62 10.24 19.58
C GLN A 642 19.80 11.74 19.35
N ALA A 643 21.04 12.25 19.46
CA ALA A 643 21.36 13.65 19.15
C ALA A 643 21.03 14.04 17.69
N ALA A 644 21.31 13.16 16.72
CA ALA A 644 20.96 13.40 15.31
C ALA A 644 19.44 13.50 15.10
N GLN A 645 18.64 12.65 15.75
CA GLN A 645 17.17 12.75 15.72
C GLN A 645 16.68 14.08 16.34
N VAL A 646 17.24 14.51 17.47
CA VAL A 646 16.89 15.80 18.10
C VAL A 646 17.24 16.98 17.20
N ARG A 647 18.44 17.00 16.61
CA ARG A 647 18.86 18.03 15.63
C ARG A 647 17.87 18.10 14.48
N PHE A 648 17.57 16.98 13.83
CA PHE A 648 16.66 16.94 12.69
C PHE A 648 15.25 17.44 13.05
N ALA A 649 14.73 17.08 14.22
CA ALA A 649 13.42 17.56 14.68
C ALA A 649 13.43 19.09 14.93
N SER A 650 14.46 19.58 15.62
CA SER A 650 14.61 20.99 15.97
C SER A 650 14.85 21.89 14.75
N GLU A 651 15.81 21.53 13.89
CA GLU A 651 16.18 22.31 12.70
C GLU A 651 15.21 22.06 11.53
N GLY A 652 14.95 20.80 11.20
CA GLY A 652 14.16 20.41 10.05
C GLY A 652 12.65 20.66 10.22
N LYS A 653 12.09 20.39 11.40
CA LYS A 653 10.63 20.46 11.62
C LYS A 653 10.18 21.72 12.36
N ILE A 654 10.82 22.09 13.49
CA ILE A 654 10.48 23.34 14.19
C ILE A 654 10.99 24.55 13.40
N SER A 655 12.30 24.66 13.15
CA SER A 655 12.87 25.83 12.43
C SER A 655 12.42 25.88 10.96
N GLY A 656 12.25 24.73 10.30
CA GLY A 656 11.71 24.65 8.94
C GLY A 656 10.29 25.20 8.83
N ALA A 657 9.37 24.80 9.72
CA ALA A 657 8.02 25.35 9.77
C ALA A 657 8.05 26.86 10.09
N ARG A 658 8.75 27.25 11.16
CA ARG A 658 8.85 28.66 11.62
C ARG A 658 9.43 29.61 10.59
N ASN A 659 10.41 29.19 9.79
CA ASN A 659 11.02 30.02 8.73
C ASN A 659 10.29 29.95 7.38
N THR A 660 9.18 29.21 7.27
CA THR A 660 8.35 29.16 6.04
C THR A 660 7.90 30.58 5.67
N THR A 661 8.23 31.01 4.46
CA THR A 661 7.89 32.33 3.94
C THR A 661 6.50 32.32 3.29
N VAL A 662 5.70 33.34 3.60
CA VAL A 662 4.32 33.53 3.14
C VAL A 662 4.24 34.88 2.45
N SER A 663 3.76 34.89 1.20
CA SER A 663 3.44 36.11 0.48
C SER A 663 1.99 36.48 0.80
N VAL A 664 1.77 37.59 1.51
CA VAL A 664 0.42 38.07 1.85
C VAL A 664 0.13 39.39 1.15
N THR A 665 -1.12 39.59 0.73
CA THR A 665 -1.61 40.85 0.15
C THR A 665 -2.75 41.37 1.02
N GLY A 666 -2.54 42.55 1.61
CA GLY A 666 -3.49 43.28 2.45
C GLY A 666 -3.72 44.68 1.91
N ARG A 667 -4.06 45.64 2.79
CA ARG A 667 -4.20 47.05 2.41
C ARG A 667 -3.40 47.98 3.32
N ASP A 668 -2.83 49.04 2.77
CA ASP A 668 -2.19 50.09 3.57
C ASP A 668 -3.20 51.11 4.14
N GLY A 669 -2.69 52.15 4.80
CA GLY A 669 -3.50 53.22 5.38
C GLY A 669 -4.32 54.03 4.37
N ASP A 670 -3.92 54.02 3.10
CA ASP A 670 -4.63 54.66 1.98
C ASP A 670 -5.61 53.68 1.29
N GLY A 671 -5.73 52.46 1.80
CA GLY A 671 -6.60 51.41 1.29
C GLY A 671 -6.08 50.70 0.03
N GLN A 672 -4.85 50.99 -0.41
CA GLN A 672 -4.24 50.41 -1.60
C GLN A 672 -3.73 48.99 -1.33
N ALA A 673 -3.74 48.14 -2.36
CA ALA A 673 -3.32 46.75 -2.23
C ALA A 673 -1.80 46.63 -2.06
N LYS A 674 -1.36 46.17 -0.88
CA LYS A 674 0.06 46.08 -0.51
C LYS A 674 0.45 44.64 -0.24
N THR A 675 1.60 44.21 -0.76
CA THR A 675 2.10 42.83 -0.64
C THR A 675 3.41 42.78 0.13
N ALA A 676 3.55 41.85 1.06
CA ALA A 676 4.81 41.59 1.75
C ALA A 676 5.09 40.08 1.88
N LYS A 677 6.36 39.75 2.15
CA LYS A 677 6.82 38.41 2.48
C LYS A 677 7.09 38.34 3.99
N LEU A 678 6.30 37.57 4.70
CA LEU A 678 6.43 37.34 6.15
C LEU A 678 6.92 35.90 6.38
N LYS A 679 7.59 35.63 7.50
CA LYS A 679 7.83 34.26 7.98
C LYS A 679 6.76 33.90 9.00
N LEU A 680 6.42 32.61 9.11
CA LEU A 680 5.44 32.16 10.10
C LEU A 680 5.82 32.54 11.53
N LYS A 681 7.12 32.52 11.88
CA LYS A 681 7.61 32.97 13.20
C LYS A 681 7.41 34.45 13.52
N ASP A 682 7.15 35.28 12.51
CA ASP A 682 6.91 36.72 12.70
C ASP A 682 5.47 36.96 13.20
N VAL A 683 4.61 35.93 13.16
CA VAL A 683 3.20 35.96 13.58
C VAL A 683 2.87 34.88 14.62
N VAL A 684 3.43 33.68 14.50
CA VAL A 684 3.23 32.56 15.44
C VAL A 684 4.29 32.63 16.54
N THR A 685 3.97 33.35 17.61
CA THR A 685 4.89 33.79 18.67
C THR A 685 4.66 33.11 20.02
N SER A 686 3.55 32.38 20.19
CA SER A 686 3.22 31.63 21.41
C SER A 686 3.87 30.24 21.42
N GLU A 687 4.16 29.71 22.61
CA GLU A 687 4.60 28.32 22.77
C GLU A 687 3.60 27.35 22.13
N TYR A 688 2.31 27.52 22.43
CA TYR A 688 1.24 26.62 22.00
C TYR A 688 1.04 26.63 20.48
N GLY A 689 1.12 27.80 19.83
CA GLY A 689 1.07 27.92 18.38
C GLY A 689 2.25 27.21 17.70
N ASN A 690 3.46 27.35 18.26
CA ASN A 690 4.65 26.66 17.77
C ASN A 690 4.59 25.14 18.03
N ALA A 691 4.06 24.71 19.17
CA ALA A 691 3.88 23.30 19.52
C ALA A 691 2.97 22.56 18.55
N ILE A 692 1.74 23.06 18.30
CA ILE A 692 0.80 22.40 17.37
C ILE A 692 1.28 22.50 15.93
N MET A 693 1.93 23.61 15.53
CA MET A 693 2.52 23.73 14.20
C MET A 693 3.63 22.71 13.97
N ALA A 694 4.49 22.47 14.96
CA ALA A 694 5.53 21.44 14.91
C ALA A 694 4.94 20.02 14.91
N ASP A 695 3.96 19.76 15.78
CA ASP A 695 3.23 18.48 15.86
C ASP A 695 2.58 18.10 14.52
N LEU A 696 1.86 19.03 13.89
CA LEU A 696 1.27 18.84 12.57
C LEU A 696 2.31 18.74 11.45
N ALA A 697 3.48 19.37 11.59
CA ALA A 697 4.58 19.19 10.63
C ALA A 697 5.22 17.80 10.74
N ILE A 698 5.20 17.18 11.92
CA ILE A 698 5.74 15.83 12.19
C ILE A 698 4.72 14.74 11.86
N ASN A 699 3.56 14.73 12.53
CA ASN A 699 2.57 13.64 12.43
C ASN A 699 1.67 13.72 11.18
N ALA A 700 1.64 14.86 10.46
CA ALA A 700 0.81 15.02 9.26
C ALA A 700 1.51 15.69 8.07
N GLY A 701 2.70 16.28 8.23
CA GLY A 701 3.38 17.05 7.18
C GLY A 701 2.68 18.37 6.79
N THR A 702 1.72 18.86 7.59
CA THR A 702 0.83 19.97 7.20
C THR A 702 0.93 21.25 8.02
N GLY A 703 1.62 21.25 9.16
CA GLY A 703 1.60 22.38 10.12
C GLY A 703 1.88 23.74 9.48
N ALA A 704 3.02 23.89 8.80
CA ALA A 704 3.38 25.14 8.10
C ALA A 704 2.39 25.50 6.97
N LYS A 705 1.84 24.51 6.27
CA LYS A 705 0.85 24.72 5.19
C LYS A 705 -0.48 25.25 5.74
N VAL A 706 -0.94 24.74 6.88
CA VAL A 706 -2.16 25.18 7.55
C VAL A 706 -1.98 26.59 8.10
N ALA A 707 -0.88 26.85 8.81
CA ALA A 707 -0.57 28.19 9.33
C ALA A 707 -0.42 29.24 8.22
N LYS A 708 0.26 28.88 7.11
CA LYS A 708 0.36 29.72 5.90
C LYS A 708 -1.02 30.10 5.35
N ALA A 709 -1.88 29.12 5.10
CA ALA A 709 -3.21 29.36 4.52
C ALA A 709 -4.10 30.20 5.45
N ALA A 710 -3.99 30.01 6.77
CA ALA A 710 -4.70 30.81 7.77
C ALA A 710 -4.21 32.26 7.80
N LEU A 711 -2.89 32.49 7.71
CA LEU A 711 -2.30 33.83 7.63
C LEU A 711 -2.70 34.58 6.34
N GLU A 712 -2.60 33.91 5.18
CA GLU A 712 -3.03 34.46 3.89
C GLU A 712 -4.51 34.87 3.92
N LYS A 713 -5.37 34.00 4.48
CA LYS A 713 -6.80 34.28 4.65
C LYS A 713 -7.05 35.45 5.61
N TYR A 714 -6.39 35.48 6.77
CA TYR A 714 -6.57 36.53 7.77
C TYR A 714 -6.21 37.91 7.19
N VAL A 715 -5.04 38.06 6.57
CA VAL A 715 -4.58 39.35 6.01
C VAL A 715 -5.52 39.82 4.91
N LYS A 716 -5.98 38.91 4.04
CA LYS A 716 -6.95 39.22 2.97
C LYS A 716 -8.29 39.67 3.53
N ASP A 717 -8.86 38.94 4.48
CA ASP A 717 -10.21 39.18 5.00
C ASP A 717 -10.29 40.42 5.90
N LYS A 718 -9.22 40.70 6.66
CA LYS A 718 -9.12 41.89 7.54
C LYS A 718 -8.59 43.13 6.83
N GLY A 719 -7.94 42.98 5.68
CA GLY A 719 -7.38 44.08 4.89
C GLY A 719 -6.28 44.86 5.60
N VAL A 720 -5.53 44.23 6.52
CA VAL A 720 -4.47 44.88 7.31
C VAL A 720 -3.21 45.17 6.49
N ASP A 721 -2.41 46.17 6.87
CA ASP A 721 -1.12 46.43 6.22
C ASP A 721 -0.12 45.33 6.58
N PRO A 722 0.40 44.55 5.61
CA PRO A 722 1.36 43.50 5.89
C PRO A 722 2.65 43.97 6.57
N ALA A 723 3.02 45.25 6.47
CA ALA A 723 4.19 45.81 7.14
C ALA A 723 3.98 46.03 8.66
N LYS A 724 2.73 46.12 9.12
CA LYS A 724 2.35 46.48 10.50
C LYS A 724 2.08 45.27 11.40
N VAL A 725 2.86 44.18 11.23
CA VAL A 725 2.63 42.89 11.91
C VAL A 725 2.47 43.01 13.43
N LYS A 726 3.16 43.94 14.09
CA LYS A 726 3.03 44.17 15.55
C LYS A 726 1.63 44.62 15.99
N GLU A 727 0.86 45.27 15.12
CA GLU A 727 -0.48 45.80 15.42
C GLU A 727 -1.56 44.71 15.36
N TRP A 728 -1.44 43.76 14.42
CA TRP A 728 -2.47 42.75 14.14
C TRP A 728 -2.04 41.29 14.36
N GLY A 729 -0.73 41.03 14.48
CA GLY A 729 -0.12 39.71 14.61
C GLY A 729 -0.70 38.86 15.75
N PRO A 730 -0.85 39.41 16.97
CA PRO A 730 -1.48 38.70 18.09
C PRO A 730 -2.94 38.25 17.85
N ASP A 731 -3.68 38.88 16.94
CA ASP A 731 -5.03 38.45 16.55
C ASP A 731 -5.01 37.46 15.38
N ALA A 732 -4.10 37.67 14.41
CA ALA A 732 -3.82 36.68 13.37
C ALA A 732 -3.34 35.34 13.96
N GLU A 733 -2.53 35.36 15.02
CA GLU A 733 -2.08 34.16 15.71
C GLU A 733 -3.25 33.34 16.27
N LYS A 734 -4.28 33.97 16.83
CA LYS A 734 -5.49 33.25 17.29
C LYS A 734 -6.20 32.55 16.13
N ALA A 735 -6.32 33.21 14.98
CA ALA A 735 -6.93 32.63 13.78
C ALA A 735 -6.08 31.47 13.21
N ILE A 736 -4.74 31.59 13.26
CA ILE A 736 -3.81 30.53 12.89
C ILE A 736 -3.92 29.33 13.84
N ILE A 737 -3.95 29.57 15.16
CA ILE A 737 -4.12 28.53 16.19
C ILE A 737 -5.45 27.80 15.98
N ALA A 738 -6.56 28.51 15.75
CA ALA A 738 -7.86 27.87 15.48
C ALA A 738 -7.83 26.99 14.22
N ALA A 739 -7.11 27.39 13.17
CA ALA A 739 -6.93 26.59 11.97
C ALA A 739 -6.05 25.35 12.22
N LEU A 740 -5.00 25.47 13.03
CA LEU A 740 -4.13 24.37 13.46
C LEU A 740 -4.88 23.38 14.37
N GLU A 741 -5.64 23.86 15.35
CA GLU A 741 -6.50 23.04 16.21
C GLU A 741 -7.51 22.25 15.36
N ASN A 742 -8.21 22.90 14.42
CA ASN A 742 -9.14 22.23 13.50
C ASN A 742 -8.48 21.24 12.53
N ALA A 743 -7.18 21.38 12.26
CA ALA A 743 -6.42 20.43 11.45
C ALA A 743 -5.83 19.26 12.25
N SER A 744 -5.78 19.37 13.59
CA SER A 744 -5.20 18.37 14.49
C SER A 744 -6.23 17.37 15.00
N ARG A 745 -5.74 16.33 15.68
CA ARG A 745 -6.56 15.27 16.30
C ARG A 745 -6.83 15.64 17.76
N SER A 746 -8.06 15.46 18.23
CA SER A 746 -8.48 15.94 19.56
C SER A 746 -7.70 15.31 20.71
N GLU A 747 -7.23 14.06 20.56
CA GLU A 747 -6.35 13.41 21.53
C GLU A 747 -4.98 14.10 21.66
N ARG A 748 -4.41 14.62 20.56
CA ARG A 748 -3.12 15.33 20.57
C ARG A 748 -3.27 16.72 21.18
N LEU A 749 -4.34 17.44 20.83
CA LEU A 749 -4.69 18.71 21.46
C LEU A 749 -4.87 18.57 22.98
N THR A 750 -5.53 17.49 23.43
CA THR A 750 -5.68 17.17 24.86
C THR A 750 -4.32 16.90 25.52
N HIS A 751 -3.39 16.24 24.82
CA HIS A 751 -2.05 16.00 25.33
C HIS A 751 -1.23 17.31 25.44
N HIS A 752 -1.16 18.12 24.38
CA HIS A 752 -0.41 19.39 24.41
C HIS A 752 -1.01 20.40 25.40
N ALA A 753 -2.33 20.41 25.61
CA ALA A 753 -2.95 21.23 26.66
C ALA A 753 -2.46 20.83 28.07
N LYS A 754 -2.25 19.52 28.33
CA LYS A 754 -1.67 19.03 29.60
C LYS A 754 -0.19 19.32 29.75
N ALA A 755 0.55 19.48 28.65
CA ALA A 755 1.96 19.89 28.67
C ALA A 755 2.16 21.38 29.03
N GLY A 756 1.09 22.15 29.23
CA GLY A 756 1.16 23.49 29.81
C GLY A 756 1.87 24.52 28.92
N PHE A 757 1.71 24.42 27.59
CA PHE A 757 2.23 25.44 26.68
C PHE A 757 1.46 26.76 26.82
N SER A 758 2.18 27.88 26.93
CA SER A 758 1.57 29.20 26.96
C SER A 758 0.87 29.56 25.63
N LYS A 759 -0.34 30.11 25.71
CA LYS A 759 -1.06 30.71 24.58
C LYS A 759 -0.80 32.23 24.45
N ALA A 760 0.04 32.82 25.30
CA ALA A 760 0.35 34.24 25.26
C ALA A 760 1.25 34.57 24.05
N PRO A 761 1.01 35.67 23.31
CA PRO A 761 1.94 36.14 22.29
C PRO A 761 3.33 36.40 22.85
N ASN A 762 4.37 36.11 22.06
CA ASN A 762 5.79 36.20 22.42
C ASN A 762 6.22 35.33 23.62
N SER A 763 5.47 34.27 23.96
CA SER A 763 5.90 33.30 24.99
C SER A 763 6.95 32.31 24.50
N PHE A 764 7.09 32.07 23.19
CA PHE A 764 8.08 31.13 22.66
C PHE A 764 9.48 31.75 22.60
N ALA A 765 10.39 31.25 23.44
CA ALA A 765 11.81 31.57 23.45
C ALA A 765 12.62 30.56 22.59
N ASP A 766 13.31 31.09 21.58
CA ASP A 766 14.04 30.32 20.55
C ASP A 766 15.54 30.20 20.83
#